data_AF-A0A256XS08-F1
#
_entry.id   AF-A0A256XS08-F1
#
_cell.length_a   1.000
_cell.length_b   1.000
_cell.length_c   1.000
_cell.angle_alpha   90.00
_cell.angle_beta   90.00
_cell.angle_gamma   90.00
#
_symmetry.space_group_name_H-M   'P 1'
#
loop_
_entity.id
_entity.type
_entity.pdbx_description
1 polymer ?
#
loop_
_entity_poly.entity_id
_entity_poly.type
_entity_poly.pdbx_seq_one_letter_code
_entity_poly.pdbx_strand_id
1 'polypeptide(L)'
;MALPHLERTLTGGNMLKKKANCMIENILNPIKTGLKMLSEKTITYNFPPDMPLTEGFRGRHVYDPEKCKGCSLCAKICPNNAIEMVEREKDGKRVLQPQVDYSKCCFCGLCADVCPTGALKLSNFPFLVVLDKNELLYPPEKLVQPPKLEIGKAPKIKNISSWARSRSFWVLNYFTGCCFIEAIPWVSSGFDMERFGLIAVGSPRIADVLLIGGYVTIKTLKRILRVYQQMPRPKYVIALGNCPMSGGTYWDSYNTIKRLDKYLPVDIWIAGCPPRAEAIGLAVVMAIHAVQSGYTGKKEEVTKKGDLLKLPEVKTDLEEKLFVPFGPQHPGSGNFNMLLKLDGEVVEEAIPNPGYLHRGFEKLMEYRSWWQNIMIVQRVCVLDGASYELGYIGAVEKIAGLDAPRRAKYLRVIQAELSRMQSHLLNIGLVGATSGFDTVARIAWGDREKVLLLLEKLTGSRIYSIYNIPGGVRRDMPSSFKDDVLKFVKYFEKRMKTYDELCFDNEAFIERTKRLGRLTRDQAIDLDVTGPNLRATGARLDVRKATPYEAYDELDFNMITLNDGDAYSRVLCRRKEIEESLRILENALDKIPSGPVANKKTKSGRIVSYFTPLPKGEALHFVESARGELCFHIVSDGGKCPYRVKIRGPTFDTILVALPKILKGVYVADIPVIYWSLDNCPADHDR
;
A
#
# COMPACT_ATOMS: atom_id res chain seq x y z
N MET A 1 -48.29 4.50 -44.63
CA MET A 1 -49.60 4.33 -43.94
C MET A 1 -49.39 3.50 -42.70
N ALA A 2 -50.02 3.91 -41.61
CA ALA A 2 -49.72 3.55 -40.23
C ALA A 2 -50.46 2.28 -39.72
N LEU A 3 -49.86 1.67 -38.68
CA LEU A 3 -50.39 0.93 -37.50
C LEU A 3 -51.83 0.35 -37.55
N PRO A 4 -52.01 -0.86 -36.96
CA PRO A 4 -52.53 -0.90 -35.59
C PRO A 4 -51.98 -2.04 -34.72
N HIS A 5 -51.37 -1.70 -33.59
CA HIS A 5 -51.37 -2.53 -32.38
C HIS A 5 -51.30 -1.63 -31.15
N LEU A 6 -52.47 -1.32 -30.61
CA LEU A 6 -52.64 -0.58 -29.36
C LEU A 6 -53.86 -1.19 -28.66
N GLU A 7 -53.63 -2.21 -27.85
CA GLU A 7 -54.54 -2.60 -26.74
C GLU A 7 -53.88 -3.68 -25.87
N ARG A 8 -53.09 -3.24 -24.89
CA ARG A 8 -52.83 -3.91 -23.59
C ARG A 8 -51.98 -2.99 -22.71
N THR A 9 -52.56 -1.88 -22.30
CA THR A 9 -51.97 -0.91 -21.35
C THR A 9 -52.95 -0.61 -20.23
N LEU A 10 -53.18 -1.56 -19.32
CA LEU A 10 -53.88 -1.29 -18.05
C LEU A 10 -53.30 -2.02 -16.82
N THR A 11 -52.00 -2.36 -16.86
CA THR A 11 -51.21 -2.74 -15.65
C THR A 11 -49.92 -1.92 -15.49
N GLY A 12 -49.66 -0.95 -16.38
CA GLY A 12 -48.42 -0.16 -16.41
C GLY A 12 -48.35 1.02 -15.44
N GLY A 13 -49.47 1.53 -14.93
CA GLY A 13 -49.50 2.76 -14.12
C GLY A 13 -48.79 2.64 -12.77
N ASN A 14 -48.93 1.51 -12.08
CA ASN A 14 -48.25 1.27 -10.79
C ASN A 14 -46.76 0.94 -10.96
N MET A 15 -46.38 0.33 -12.09
CA MET A 15 -44.99 0.00 -12.39
C MET A 15 -44.21 1.23 -12.87
N LEU A 16 -44.85 2.12 -13.65
CA LEU A 16 -44.29 3.41 -14.06
C LEU A 16 -44.21 4.38 -12.87
N LYS A 17 -45.21 4.44 -11.98
CA LYS A 17 -45.12 5.22 -10.73
C LYS A 17 -44.06 4.68 -9.78
N LYS A 18 -43.91 3.35 -9.63
CA LYS A 18 -42.82 2.75 -8.84
C LYS A 18 -41.45 3.04 -9.45
N LYS A 19 -41.30 2.95 -10.78
CA LYS A 19 -40.06 3.31 -11.48
C LYS A 19 -39.74 4.80 -11.36
N ALA A 20 -40.74 5.68 -11.50
CA ALA A 20 -40.57 7.12 -11.34
C ALA A 20 -40.22 7.49 -9.88
N ASN A 21 -40.90 6.91 -8.89
CA ASN A 21 -40.57 7.11 -7.47
C ASN A 21 -39.18 6.57 -7.12
N CYS A 22 -38.81 5.40 -7.63
CA CYS A 22 -37.47 4.82 -7.46
C CYS A 22 -36.39 5.70 -8.11
N MET A 23 -36.65 6.23 -9.31
CA MET A 23 -35.71 7.13 -10.00
C MET A 23 -35.55 8.48 -9.26
N ILE A 24 -36.65 9.02 -8.73
CA ILE A 24 -36.62 10.22 -7.88
C ILE A 24 -35.86 9.95 -6.57
N GLU A 25 -36.09 8.82 -5.93
CA GLU A 25 -35.35 8.40 -4.72
C GLU A 25 -33.86 8.23 -5.02
N ASN A 26 -33.48 7.59 -6.13
CA ASN A 26 -32.08 7.38 -6.52
C ASN A 26 -31.33 8.69 -6.79
N ILE A 27 -32.03 9.77 -7.15
CA ILE A 27 -31.43 11.11 -7.33
C ILE A 27 -31.43 11.88 -6.00
N LEU A 28 -32.53 11.82 -5.24
CA LEU A 28 -32.68 12.58 -3.99
C LEU A 28 -31.82 12.02 -2.85
N ASN A 29 -31.61 10.70 -2.79
CA ASN A 29 -30.85 10.06 -1.71
C ASN A 29 -29.38 10.53 -1.69
N PRO A 30 -28.62 10.51 -2.81
CA PRO A 30 -27.27 11.07 -2.83
C PRO A 30 -27.22 12.54 -2.37
N ILE A 31 -28.20 13.36 -2.78
CA ILE A 31 -28.27 14.79 -2.40
C ILE A 31 -28.52 14.94 -0.91
N LYS A 32 -29.52 14.23 -0.36
CA LYS A 32 -29.84 14.22 1.08
C LYS A 32 -28.64 13.76 1.90
N THR A 33 -27.94 12.73 1.44
CA THR A 33 -26.74 12.20 2.10
C THR A 33 -25.60 13.20 2.05
N GLY A 34 -25.38 13.87 0.91
CA GLY A 34 -24.45 15.00 0.80
C GLY A 34 -24.77 16.14 1.77
N LEU A 35 -26.04 16.54 1.88
CA LEU A 35 -26.48 17.58 2.82
C LEU A 35 -26.29 17.16 4.29
N LYS A 36 -26.57 15.91 4.62
CA LYS A 36 -26.33 15.37 5.97
C LYS A 36 -24.85 15.44 6.35
N MET A 37 -23.95 15.18 5.40
CA MET A 37 -22.51 15.23 5.67
C MET A 37 -22.00 16.63 6.01
N LEU A 38 -22.72 17.71 5.65
CA LEU A 38 -22.34 19.08 6.02
C LEU A 38 -22.48 19.36 7.53
N SER A 39 -23.34 18.62 8.24
CA SER A 39 -23.51 18.75 9.70
C SER A 39 -22.69 17.73 10.51
N GLU A 40 -22.03 16.79 9.84
CA GLU A 40 -21.13 15.83 10.49
C GLU A 40 -19.78 16.46 10.82
N LYS A 41 -19.16 16.02 11.92
CA LYS A 41 -17.80 16.45 12.27
C LYS A 41 -16.81 15.99 11.19
N THR A 42 -15.96 16.90 10.74
CA THR A 42 -14.91 16.58 9.78
C THR A 42 -13.90 15.58 10.34
N ILE A 43 -13.35 14.74 9.47
CA ILE A 43 -12.31 13.75 9.81
C ILE A 43 -10.92 14.41 9.91
N THR A 44 -10.79 15.67 9.50
CA THR A 44 -9.51 16.37 9.34
C THR A 44 -8.79 16.62 10.67
N TYR A 45 -7.50 16.27 10.71
CA TYR A 45 -6.58 16.49 11.83
C TYR A 45 -5.76 17.76 11.58
N ASN A 46 -5.54 18.58 12.62
CA ASN A 46 -4.66 19.75 12.50
C ASN A 46 -3.19 19.33 12.53
N PHE A 47 -2.32 20.17 11.95
CA PHE A 47 -0.87 20.05 12.08
C PHE A 47 -0.31 21.14 13.03
N PRO A 48 0.65 20.87 13.94
CA PRO A 48 1.29 19.58 14.24
C PRO A 48 0.25 18.53 14.60
N PRO A 49 0.41 17.28 14.14
CA PRO A 49 -0.67 16.30 14.10
C PRO A 49 -1.29 16.09 15.49
N ASP A 50 -2.56 16.42 15.63
CA ASP A 50 -3.38 16.10 16.83
C ASP A 50 -3.63 14.57 16.96
N MET A 51 -3.25 13.79 15.94
CA MET A 51 -3.46 12.35 15.91
C MET A 51 -2.65 11.66 17.03
N PRO A 52 -3.29 10.82 17.88
CA PRO A 52 -2.56 10.09 18.91
C PRO A 52 -1.59 9.12 18.25
N LEU A 53 -0.29 9.28 18.51
CA LEU A 53 0.71 8.27 18.18
C LEU A 53 0.40 7.01 19.01
N THR A 54 0.15 5.89 18.35
CA THR A 54 -0.09 4.65 19.09
C THR A 54 1.16 4.22 19.84
N GLU A 55 1.01 3.74 21.08
CA GLU A 55 2.14 3.33 21.92
C GLU A 55 3.00 2.22 21.27
N GLY A 56 2.37 1.39 20.44
CA GLY A 56 3.03 0.28 19.75
C GLY A 56 3.77 0.64 18.47
N PHE A 57 3.67 1.88 17.99
CA PHE A 57 4.24 2.30 16.70
C PHE A 57 5.76 2.13 16.66
N ARG A 58 6.26 1.64 15.53
CA ARG A 58 7.69 1.42 15.26
C ARG A 58 8.33 2.63 14.58
N GLY A 59 8.71 3.62 15.38
CA GLY A 59 9.41 4.84 14.96
C GLY A 59 10.91 4.84 15.26
N ARG A 60 11.49 6.02 15.46
CA ARG A 60 12.94 6.22 15.71
C ARG A 60 13.42 5.36 16.90
N HIS A 61 14.62 4.77 16.80
CA HIS A 61 15.21 4.02 17.90
C HIS A 61 15.58 4.92 19.10
N VAL A 62 15.44 4.36 20.30
CA VAL A 62 15.97 4.87 21.57
C VAL A 62 16.96 3.84 22.11
N TYR A 63 18.14 4.32 22.48
CA TYR A 63 19.27 3.50 22.89
C TYR A 63 19.63 3.77 24.36
N ASP A 64 19.81 2.70 25.13
CA ASP A 64 20.26 2.73 26.52
C ASP A 64 21.67 2.10 26.60
N PRO A 65 22.73 2.93 26.79
CA PRO A 65 24.11 2.46 26.82
C PRO A 65 24.45 1.67 28.08
N GLU A 66 23.69 1.80 29.17
CA GLU A 66 23.92 1.06 30.41
C GLU A 66 23.47 -0.40 30.29
N LYS A 67 22.45 -0.66 29.48
CA LYS A 67 21.96 -2.03 29.23
C LYS A 67 22.71 -2.74 28.10
N CYS A 68 23.48 -2.03 27.28
CA CYS A 68 24.11 -2.60 26.10
C CYS A 68 25.36 -3.41 26.46
N LYS A 69 25.43 -4.66 25.96
CA LYS A 69 26.58 -5.56 26.15
C LYS A 69 27.47 -5.70 24.90
N GLY A 70 27.22 -4.94 23.83
CA GLY A 70 28.04 -4.99 22.60
C GLY A 70 27.96 -6.29 21.78
N CYS A 71 26.95 -7.15 22.00
CA CYS A 71 26.86 -8.49 21.37
C CYS A 71 26.64 -8.51 19.84
N SER A 72 26.36 -7.36 19.22
CA SER A 72 26.16 -7.19 17.77
C SER A 72 24.97 -7.95 17.15
N LEU A 73 24.08 -8.54 17.94
CA LEU A 73 22.90 -9.26 17.42
C LEU A 73 21.97 -8.34 16.62
N CYS A 74 21.80 -7.09 17.05
CA CYS A 74 20.97 -6.09 16.36
C CYS A 74 21.48 -5.77 14.94
N ALA A 75 22.80 -5.71 14.75
CA ALA A 75 23.42 -5.53 13.45
C ALA A 75 23.28 -6.80 12.59
N LYS A 76 23.56 -7.98 13.16
CA LYS A 76 23.49 -9.27 12.45
C LYS A 76 22.09 -9.62 11.92
N ILE A 77 21.03 -9.30 12.68
CA ILE A 77 19.65 -9.57 12.22
C ILE A 77 19.15 -8.52 11.21
N CYS A 78 19.81 -7.37 11.10
CA CYS A 78 19.33 -6.25 10.29
C CYS A 78 19.30 -6.62 8.80
N PRO A 79 18.13 -6.68 8.15
CA PRO A 79 18.03 -7.07 6.73
C PRO A 79 18.67 -6.05 5.78
N ASN A 80 18.76 -4.79 6.20
CA ASN A 80 19.17 -3.68 5.36
C ASN A 80 20.59 -3.20 5.68
N ASN A 81 21.30 -3.87 6.60
CA ASN A 81 22.58 -3.41 7.13
C ASN A 81 22.53 -1.93 7.57
N ALA A 82 21.42 -1.55 8.21
CA ALA A 82 21.17 -0.19 8.68
C ALA A 82 21.81 0.07 10.05
N ILE A 83 22.30 -0.97 10.74
CA ILE A 83 22.93 -0.86 12.05
C ILE A 83 24.38 -1.28 11.91
N GLU A 84 25.29 -0.38 12.28
CA GLU A 84 26.72 -0.61 12.37
C GLU A 84 27.14 -0.56 13.84
N MET A 85 28.04 -1.45 14.26
CA MET A 85 28.56 -1.46 15.63
C MET A 85 29.86 -0.67 15.67
N VAL A 86 29.83 0.50 16.30
CA VAL A 86 30.98 1.41 16.38
C VAL A 86 31.66 1.28 17.74
N GLU A 87 32.99 1.35 17.75
CA GLU A 87 33.77 1.37 18.98
C GLU A 87 33.60 2.73 19.69
N ARG A 88 33.36 2.67 21.00
CA ARG A 88 33.35 3.82 21.90
C ARG A 88 34.12 3.48 23.16
N GLU A 89 34.72 4.48 23.76
CA GLU A 89 35.38 4.35 25.06
C GLU A 89 34.36 4.64 26.17
N LYS A 90 34.29 3.73 27.14
CA LYS A 90 33.47 3.90 28.35
C LYS A 90 34.28 3.37 29.54
N ASP A 91 34.53 4.21 30.53
CA ASP A 91 35.28 3.87 31.75
C ASP A 91 36.64 3.20 31.48
N GLY A 92 37.38 3.67 30.46
CA GLY A 92 38.67 3.13 30.04
C GLY A 92 38.61 1.77 29.32
N LYS A 93 37.41 1.27 28.99
CA LYS A 93 37.20 0.04 28.21
C LYS A 93 36.57 0.36 26.86
N ARG A 94 36.98 -0.38 25.82
CA ARG A 94 36.35 -0.32 24.49
C ARG A 94 35.04 -1.10 24.49
N VAL A 95 33.96 -0.45 24.11
CA VAL A 95 32.61 -1.04 24.06
C VAL A 95 32.00 -0.80 22.67
N LEU A 96 31.40 -1.84 22.10
CA LEU A 96 30.67 -1.72 20.84
C LEU A 96 29.26 -1.17 21.09
N GLN A 97 28.92 -0.09 20.38
CA GLN A 97 27.61 0.57 20.47
C GLN A 97 26.96 0.68 19.09
N PRO A 98 25.61 0.63 19.00
CA PRO A 98 24.92 0.69 17.72
C PRO A 98 24.87 2.12 17.18
N GLN A 99 25.24 2.28 15.92
CA GLN A 99 24.96 3.44 15.08
C GLN A 99 23.87 3.04 14.06
N VAL A 100 22.88 3.91 13.82
CA VAL A 100 21.74 3.60 12.94
C VAL A 100 21.70 4.57 11.75
N ASP A 101 21.72 4.01 10.54
CA ASP A 101 21.49 4.73 9.29
C ASP A 101 19.99 4.69 8.93
N TYR A 102 19.29 5.80 9.20
CA TYR A 102 17.86 5.91 8.92
C TYR A 102 17.53 6.00 7.44
N SER A 103 18.50 6.27 6.56
CA SER A 103 18.31 6.18 5.11
C SER A 103 18.15 4.73 4.63
N LYS A 104 18.52 3.74 5.46
CA LYS A 104 18.40 2.30 5.18
C LYS A 104 17.36 1.59 6.05
N CYS A 105 17.16 2.04 7.29
CA CYS A 105 16.28 1.37 8.26
C CYS A 105 14.84 1.18 7.73
N CYS A 106 14.30 -0.04 7.78
CA CYS A 106 12.91 -0.30 7.39
C CYS A 106 11.92 -0.44 8.57
N PHE A 107 12.37 -0.11 9.79
CA PHE A 107 11.55 -0.14 11.01
C PHE A 107 10.85 -1.48 11.28
N CYS A 108 11.48 -2.59 10.86
CA CYS A 108 10.94 -3.94 11.09
C CYS A 108 10.92 -4.35 12.57
N GLY A 109 11.79 -3.76 13.38
CA GLY A 109 11.91 -4.05 14.81
C GLY A 109 12.60 -5.36 15.17
N LEU A 110 13.11 -6.13 14.19
CA LEU A 110 13.88 -7.35 14.48
C LEU A 110 15.11 -7.09 15.37
N CYS A 111 15.74 -5.92 15.22
CA CYS A 111 16.86 -5.49 16.07
C CYS A 111 16.48 -5.29 17.54
N ALA A 112 15.26 -4.81 17.81
CA ALA A 112 14.73 -4.65 19.16
C ALA A 112 14.31 -6.01 19.74
N ASP A 113 13.66 -6.85 18.94
CA ASP A 113 13.23 -8.18 19.36
C ASP A 113 14.38 -9.11 19.74
N VAL A 114 15.51 -9.05 19.00
CA VAL A 114 16.67 -9.90 19.25
C VAL A 114 17.53 -9.40 20.42
N CYS A 115 17.28 -8.18 20.92
CA CYS A 115 18.12 -7.55 21.94
C CYS A 115 17.83 -8.17 23.32
N PRO A 116 18.77 -8.95 23.91
CA PRO A 116 18.50 -9.71 25.12
C PRO A 116 18.33 -8.83 26.37
N THR A 117 18.90 -7.62 26.37
CA THR A 117 18.84 -6.68 27.49
C THR A 117 17.81 -5.56 27.29
N GLY A 118 17.17 -5.50 26.11
CA GLY A 118 16.27 -4.40 25.77
C GLY A 118 16.96 -3.03 25.69
N ALA A 119 18.28 -3.01 25.43
CA ALA A 119 19.07 -1.78 25.29
C ALA A 119 18.70 -0.93 24.06
N LEU A 120 18.09 -1.54 23.04
CA LEU A 120 17.66 -0.86 21.83
C LEU A 120 16.15 -1.08 21.66
N LYS A 121 15.39 0.01 21.63
CA LYS A 121 13.92 -0.01 21.50
C LYS A 121 13.49 0.93 20.38
N LEU A 122 12.29 0.73 19.86
CA LEU A 122 11.65 1.66 18.92
C LEU A 122 10.73 2.58 19.73
N SER A 123 10.84 3.89 19.52
CA SER A 123 9.87 4.87 20.02
C SER A 123 8.67 4.95 19.08
N ASN A 124 7.62 5.66 19.51
CA ASN A 124 6.50 6.01 18.65
C ASN A 124 6.75 7.27 17.80
N PHE A 125 7.99 7.78 17.70
CA PHE A 125 8.31 9.04 17.01
C PHE A 125 8.53 8.85 15.50
N PRO A 126 7.72 9.47 14.61
CA PRO A 126 7.78 9.22 13.17
C PRO A 126 8.60 10.25 12.36
N PHE A 127 9.00 11.38 12.95
CA PHE A 127 9.53 12.51 12.18
C PHE A 127 11.02 12.35 11.86
N LEU A 128 11.34 12.02 10.61
CA LEU A 128 12.71 11.91 10.10
C LEU A 128 12.81 12.65 8.75
N VAL A 129 12.79 13.98 8.82
CA VAL A 129 12.88 14.87 7.65
C VAL A 129 14.18 15.66 7.74
N VAL A 130 14.96 15.67 6.65
CA VAL A 130 16.26 16.34 6.59
C VAL A 130 16.49 17.01 5.24
N LEU A 131 17.35 18.03 5.21
CA LEU A 131 17.78 18.69 3.97
C LEU A 131 19.03 18.03 3.38
N ASP A 132 19.95 17.58 4.23
CA ASP A 132 21.04 16.69 3.87
C ASP A 132 20.79 15.27 4.42
N LYS A 133 20.82 14.28 3.52
CA LYS A 133 20.59 12.89 3.91
C LYS A 133 21.67 12.35 4.85
N ASN A 134 22.86 12.94 4.88
CA ASN A 134 23.92 12.51 5.80
C ASN A 134 23.52 12.68 7.27
N GLU A 135 22.60 13.60 7.56
CA GLU A 135 22.04 13.83 8.90
C GLU A 135 21.20 12.64 9.42
N LEU A 136 20.84 11.69 8.55
CA LEU A 136 20.11 10.46 8.89
C LEU A 136 21.01 9.38 9.49
N LEU A 137 22.33 9.59 9.54
CA LEU A 137 23.24 8.72 10.28
C LEU A 137 23.26 9.14 11.75
N TYR A 138 22.64 8.32 12.60
CA TYR A 138 22.50 8.64 14.02
C TYR A 138 23.55 7.85 14.81
N PRO A 139 24.57 8.54 15.36
CA PRO A 139 25.56 7.88 16.21
C PRO A 139 24.95 7.57 17.59
N PRO A 140 25.60 6.72 18.41
CA PRO A 140 25.07 6.30 19.70
C PRO A 140 24.63 7.48 20.59
N GLU A 141 25.39 8.57 20.61
CA GLU A 141 25.15 9.76 21.43
C GLU A 141 23.82 10.44 21.07
N LYS A 142 23.48 10.46 19.77
CA LYS A 142 22.20 10.97 19.28
C LYS A 142 21.07 10.00 19.64
N LEU A 143 21.30 8.69 19.59
CA LEU A 143 20.28 7.67 19.89
C LEU A 143 19.87 7.61 21.37
N VAL A 144 20.74 8.04 22.30
CA VAL A 144 20.41 8.15 23.73
C VAL A 144 19.40 9.27 23.99
N GLN A 145 19.47 10.35 23.22
CA GLN A 145 18.60 11.50 23.42
C GLN A 145 17.15 11.16 23.06
N PRO A 146 16.17 11.51 23.90
CA PRO A 146 14.76 11.27 23.59
C PRO A 146 14.38 12.02 22.31
N PRO A 147 13.55 11.41 21.44
CA PRO A 147 13.07 12.09 20.24
C PRO A 147 12.28 13.35 20.59
N LYS A 148 12.57 14.45 19.89
CA LYS A 148 11.84 15.72 20.00
C LYS A 148 11.50 16.21 18.59
N LEU A 149 10.29 16.74 18.43
CA LEU A 149 9.86 17.38 17.19
C LEU A 149 10.43 18.80 17.16
N GLU A 150 11.31 19.06 16.19
CA GLU A 150 11.87 20.38 15.95
C GLU A 150 11.28 20.96 14.67
N ILE A 151 10.29 21.85 14.82
CA ILE A 151 9.79 22.67 13.71
C ILE A 151 10.60 23.97 13.76
N GLY A 152 11.52 24.14 12.80
CA GLY A 152 12.33 25.36 12.71
C GLY A 152 11.44 26.61 12.68
N LYS A 153 11.92 27.72 13.26
CA LYS A 153 11.15 28.99 13.29
C LYS A 153 10.89 29.48 11.86
N ALA A 154 9.67 29.97 11.61
CA ALA A 154 9.32 30.58 10.33
C ALA A 154 10.27 31.76 10.05
N PRO A 155 10.89 31.82 8.86
CA PRO A 155 11.80 32.91 8.53
C PRO A 155 11.06 34.21 8.27
N LYS A 156 11.77 35.34 8.31
CA LYS A 156 11.25 36.60 7.75
C LYS A 156 11.07 36.42 6.25
N ILE A 157 9.87 36.68 5.76
CA ILE A 157 9.54 36.51 4.35
C ILE A 157 10.33 37.53 3.52
N LYS A 158 11.12 37.03 2.56
CA LYS A 158 12.05 37.85 1.78
C LYS A 158 11.36 38.93 0.93
N ASN A 159 10.28 38.59 0.24
CA ASN A 159 9.52 39.50 -0.62
C ASN A 159 8.13 38.92 -0.96
N ILE A 160 7.28 39.74 -1.60
CA ILE A 160 5.91 39.36 -1.99
C ILE A 160 5.86 38.14 -2.93
N SER A 161 6.85 37.99 -3.83
CA SER A 161 6.92 36.82 -4.71
C SER A 161 7.20 35.53 -3.95
N SER A 162 8.00 35.61 -2.88
CA SER A 162 8.32 34.48 -2.00
C SER A 162 7.15 34.13 -1.08
N TRP A 163 6.40 35.14 -0.62
CA TRP A 163 5.11 34.95 0.05
C TRP A 163 4.14 34.17 -0.84
N ALA A 164 3.89 34.67 -2.05
CA ALA A 164 2.92 34.08 -2.98
C ALA A 164 3.28 32.64 -3.36
N ARG A 165 4.55 32.39 -3.73
CA ARG A 165 5.03 31.03 -4.06
C ARG A 165 4.91 30.06 -2.89
N SER A 166 5.22 30.51 -1.66
CA SER A 166 5.13 29.64 -0.48
C SER A 166 3.70 29.22 -0.10
N ARG A 167 2.69 29.75 -0.79
CA ARG A 167 1.26 29.47 -0.60
C ARG A 167 0.60 28.85 -1.83
N SER A 168 1.37 28.44 -2.83
CA SER A 168 0.85 27.86 -4.07
C SER A 168 1.81 26.82 -4.63
N PHE A 169 1.88 25.66 -3.97
CA PHE A 169 2.67 24.52 -4.41
C PHE A 169 1.82 23.58 -5.26
N TRP A 170 2.22 23.40 -6.51
CA TRP A 170 1.61 22.53 -7.50
C TRP A 170 2.43 21.25 -7.56
N VAL A 171 1.93 20.24 -6.86
CA VAL A 171 2.64 18.99 -6.59
C VAL A 171 2.32 17.97 -7.68
N LEU A 172 3.35 17.57 -8.42
CA LEU A 172 3.28 16.39 -9.27
C LEU A 172 3.81 15.19 -8.49
N ASN A 173 2.94 14.20 -8.32
CA ASN A 173 3.24 12.97 -7.59
C ASN A 173 3.81 11.91 -8.53
N TYR A 174 5.00 11.39 -8.25
CA TYR A 174 5.53 10.19 -8.86
C TYR A 174 5.73 9.14 -7.77
N PHE A 175 4.68 8.37 -7.48
CA PHE A 175 4.69 7.40 -6.39
C PHE A 175 4.72 5.95 -6.87
N THR A 176 5.69 5.21 -6.35
CA THR A 176 5.89 3.78 -6.61
C THR A 176 5.70 3.00 -5.30
N GLY A 177 4.75 2.06 -5.28
CA GLY A 177 4.52 1.20 -4.11
C GLY A 177 3.95 1.93 -2.88
N CYS A 178 4.53 1.71 -1.70
CA CYS A 178 3.90 2.06 -0.41
C CYS A 178 3.88 3.53 -0.03
N CYS A 179 4.80 4.33 -0.57
CA CYS A 179 4.86 5.75 -0.26
C CYS A 179 3.60 6.48 -0.74
N PHE A 180 2.95 5.99 -1.81
CA PHE A 180 1.63 6.45 -2.24
C PHE A 180 0.60 6.31 -1.12
N ILE A 181 0.59 5.16 -0.46
CA ILE A 181 -0.44 4.79 0.52
C ILE A 181 -0.40 5.68 1.76
N GLU A 182 0.78 6.11 2.20
CA GLU A 182 0.95 7.08 3.29
C GLU A 182 0.83 8.55 2.84
N ALA A 183 0.87 8.81 1.53
CA ALA A 183 0.57 10.14 0.98
C ALA A 183 -0.94 10.37 0.80
N ILE A 184 -1.75 9.30 0.69
CA ILE A 184 -3.21 9.39 0.56
C ILE A 184 -3.86 10.29 1.63
N PRO A 185 -3.51 10.22 2.93
CA PRO A 185 -4.07 11.09 3.96
C PRO A 185 -3.90 12.59 3.72
N TRP A 186 -2.88 12.99 2.94
CA TRP A 186 -2.63 14.40 2.60
C TRP A 186 -3.54 14.90 1.49
N VAL A 187 -3.83 14.04 0.52
CA VAL A 187 -4.79 14.37 -0.54
C VAL A 187 -6.22 14.13 -0.06
N SER A 188 -6.48 13.21 0.87
CA SER A 188 -7.82 12.91 1.38
C SER A 188 -8.26 13.84 2.53
N SER A 189 -9.43 13.54 3.12
CA SER A 189 -10.03 14.31 4.23
C SER A 189 -9.24 14.25 5.55
N GLY A 190 -8.13 13.50 5.60
CA GLY A 190 -7.32 13.29 6.80
C GLY A 190 -6.54 14.53 7.25
N PHE A 191 -5.66 15.09 6.42
CA PHE A 191 -4.82 16.25 6.79
C PHE A 191 -5.10 17.53 5.99
N ASP A 192 -5.88 17.45 4.90
CA ASP A 192 -6.29 18.59 4.08
C ASP A 192 -5.10 19.51 3.68
N MET A 193 -4.27 19.00 2.77
CA MET A 193 -3.09 19.74 2.30
C MET A 193 -3.43 21.06 1.59
N GLU A 194 -4.65 21.20 1.06
CA GLU A 194 -5.07 22.38 0.30
C GLU A 194 -5.08 23.64 1.17
N ARG A 195 -5.28 23.50 2.49
CA ARG A 195 -5.13 24.62 3.46
C ARG A 195 -3.73 25.22 3.50
N PHE A 196 -2.72 24.44 3.13
CA PHE A 196 -1.34 24.89 3.03
C PHE A 196 -1.01 25.47 1.64
N GLY A 197 -1.99 25.51 0.73
CA GLY A 197 -1.81 25.95 -0.65
C GLY A 197 -1.17 24.88 -1.54
N LEU A 198 -1.29 23.60 -1.18
CA LEU A 198 -0.78 22.47 -1.96
C LEU A 198 -1.89 21.87 -2.81
N ILE A 199 -1.66 21.73 -4.12
CA ILE A 199 -2.62 21.11 -5.04
C ILE A 199 -1.90 20.04 -5.84
N ALA A 200 -2.49 18.84 -5.93
CA ALA A 200 -1.98 17.79 -6.79
C ALA A 200 -2.35 18.07 -8.26
N VAL A 201 -1.37 18.02 -9.17
CA VAL A 201 -1.57 18.34 -10.59
C VAL A 201 -1.18 17.17 -11.49
N GLY A 202 -1.85 17.03 -12.63
CA GLY A 202 -1.63 15.94 -13.58
C GLY A 202 -0.53 16.20 -14.62
N SER A 203 -0.11 17.45 -14.79
CA SER A 203 0.85 17.84 -15.83
C SER A 203 2.14 18.39 -15.22
N PRO A 204 3.32 17.92 -15.65
CA PRO A 204 4.59 18.48 -15.21
C PRO A 204 4.81 19.93 -15.62
N ARG A 205 4.16 20.39 -16.71
CA ARG A 205 4.37 21.75 -17.24
C ARG A 205 3.86 22.86 -16.33
N ILE A 206 3.02 22.52 -15.36
CA ILE A 206 2.42 23.43 -14.39
C ILE A 206 2.84 23.10 -12.94
N ALA A 207 3.69 22.09 -12.76
CA ALA A 207 4.14 21.65 -11.44
C ALA A 207 5.46 22.32 -11.06
N ASP A 208 5.54 22.81 -9.84
CA ASP A 208 6.77 23.33 -9.24
C ASP A 208 7.32 22.42 -8.14
N VAL A 209 6.57 21.41 -7.67
CA VAL A 209 7.08 20.38 -6.75
C VAL A 209 6.96 19.00 -7.39
N LEU A 210 8.08 18.28 -7.48
CA LEU A 210 8.10 16.86 -7.85
C LEU A 210 8.27 16.02 -6.59
N LEU A 211 7.20 15.34 -6.19
CA LEU A 211 7.21 14.44 -5.05
C LEU A 211 7.46 13.02 -5.54
N ILE A 212 8.67 12.51 -5.33
CA ILE A 212 9.10 11.19 -5.75
C ILE A 212 9.08 10.28 -4.53
N GLY A 213 8.18 9.31 -4.49
CA GLY A 213 8.12 8.36 -3.39
C GLY A 213 8.29 6.93 -3.84
N GLY A 214 9.05 6.18 -3.04
CA GLY A 214 9.19 4.73 -3.19
C GLY A 214 10.26 4.28 -4.17
N TYR A 215 10.05 3.09 -4.72
CA TYR A 215 11.03 2.34 -5.48
C TYR A 215 11.33 2.86 -6.89
N VAL A 216 12.61 3.02 -7.23
CA VAL A 216 13.04 3.49 -8.56
C VAL A 216 13.76 2.37 -9.30
N THR A 217 13.14 1.86 -10.37
CA THR A 217 13.82 0.99 -11.36
C THR A 217 14.56 1.82 -12.40
N ILE A 218 15.39 1.16 -13.22
CA ILE A 218 15.95 1.76 -14.43
C ILE A 218 14.84 2.29 -15.36
N LYS A 219 13.74 1.54 -15.53
CA LYS A 219 12.61 1.91 -16.39
C LYS A 219 11.89 3.15 -15.86
N THR A 220 11.67 3.20 -14.55
CA THR A 220 11.03 4.30 -13.84
C THR A 220 11.91 5.56 -13.79
N LEU A 221 13.22 5.41 -13.58
CA LEU A 221 14.16 6.53 -13.56
C LEU A 221 14.10 7.35 -14.86
N LYS A 222 14.04 6.67 -16.02
CA LYS A 222 13.89 7.34 -17.32
C LYS A 222 12.64 8.23 -17.39
N ARG A 223 11.53 7.78 -16.79
CA ARG A 223 10.26 8.54 -16.75
C ARG A 223 10.33 9.71 -15.77
N ILE A 224 10.90 9.50 -14.58
CA ILE A 224 11.12 10.55 -13.58
C ILE A 224 11.96 11.69 -14.18
N LEU A 225 13.07 11.37 -14.87
CA LEU A 225 13.94 12.38 -15.47
C LEU A 225 13.22 13.17 -16.57
N ARG A 226 12.46 12.49 -17.43
CA ARG A 226 11.65 13.15 -18.46
C ARG A 226 10.60 14.09 -17.86
N VAL A 227 9.94 13.66 -16.79
CA VAL A 227 8.97 14.47 -16.05
C VAL A 227 9.65 15.71 -15.45
N TYR A 228 10.77 15.54 -14.76
CA TYR A 228 11.52 16.65 -14.15
C TYR A 228 12.01 17.67 -15.17
N GLN A 229 12.43 17.23 -16.36
CA GLN A 229 12.87 18.10 -17.45
C GLN A 229 11.73 18.96 -18.02
N GLN A 230 10.48 18.50 -17.94
CA GLN A 230 9.31 19.22 -18.43
C GLN A 230 8.78 20.27 -17.44
N MET A 231 9.29 20.28 -16.21
CA MET A 231 8.86 21.23 -15.17
C MET A 231 9.53 22.60 -15.31
N PRO A 232 8.76 23.71 -15.18
CA PRO A 232 9.29 25.07 -15.19
C PRO A 232 10.11 25.37 -13.93
N ARG A 233 10.94 26.42 -13.97
CA ARG A 233 11.61 26.96 -12.76
C ARG A 233 10.75 28.09 -12.16
N PRO A 234 10.79 28.30 -10.82
CA PRO A 234 11.47 27.48 -9.81
C PRO A 234 10.83 26.09 -9.67
N LYS A 235 11.64 25.07 -9.34
CA LYS A 235 11.15 23.70 -9.10
C LYS A 235 11.91 23.04 -7.95
N TYR A 236 11.19 22.24 -7.20
CA TYR A 236 11.67 21.55 -6.01
C TYR A 236 11.42 20.05 -6.13
N VAL A 237 12.29 19.25 -5.54
CA VAL A 237 12.16 17.80 -5.49
C VAL A 237 12.16 17.33 -4.05
N ILE A 238 11.12 16.60 -3.69
CA ILE A 238 10.99 15.95 -2.39
C ILE A 238 11.05 14.45 -2.62
N ALA A 239 11.97 13.77 -1.92
CA ALA A 239 12.09 12.33 -1.97
C ALA A 239 11.48 11.69 -0.72
N LEU A 240 10.46 10.84 -0.92
CA LEU A 240 9.69 10.18 0.11
C LEU A 240 10.10 8.71 0.27
N GLY A 241 10.58 8.37 1.46
CA GLY A 241 11.00 7.03 1.86
C GLY A 241 12.46 6.70 1.56
N ASN A 242 12.87 5.52 2.04
CA ASN A 242 14.27 5.09 1.99
C ASN A 242 14.72 4.50 0.64
N CYS A 243 13.76 4.05 -0.18
CA CYS A 243 14.03 3.48 -1.49
C CYS A 243 14.79 4.45 -2.44
N PRO A 244 14.39 5.73 -2.62
CA PRO A 244 15.16 6.65 -3.47
C PRO A 244 16.51 7.08 -2.86
N MET A 245 16.71 6.90 -1.54
CA MET A 245 17.92 7.32 -0.82
C MET A 245 19.08 6.33 -0.93
N SER A 246 18.76 5.05 -0.75
CA SER A 246 19.73 3.95 -0.57
C SER A 246 19.34 2.65 -1.28
N GLY A 247 18.18 2.61 -1.95
CA GLY A 247 17.51 1.36 -2.37
C GLY A 247 16.64 0.74 -1.28
N GLY A 248 16.72 1.24 -0.04
CA GLY A 248 15.90 0.79 1.09
C GLY A 248 16.03 -0.71 1.34
N THR A 249 14.92 -1.43 1.43
CA THR A 249 14.90 -2.90 1.61
C THR A 249 15.48 -3.67 0.41
N TYR A 250 15.58 -3.02 -0.75
CA TYR A 250 16.03 -3.60 -2.02
C TYR A 250 17.44 -3.12 -2.41
N TRP A 251 18.24 -2.67 -1.43
CA TRP A 251 19.58 -2.12 -1.64
C TRP A 251 20.55 -3.08 -2.37
N ASP A 252 20.27 -4.38 -2.33
CA ASP A 252 21.01 -5.48 -2.95
C ASP A 252 20.32 -6.04 -4.21
N SER A 253 19.19 -5.46 -4.64
CA SER A 253 18.54 -5.86 -5.90
C SER A 253 19.23 -5.26 -7.12
N TYR A 254 19.29 -6.06 -8.18
CA TYR A 254 19.96 -5.74 -9.44
C TYR A 254 19.24 -4.67 -10.26
N ASN A 255 17.93 -4.49 -10.06
CA ASN A 255 17.12 -3.54 -10.83
C ASN A 255 16.89 -2.21 -10.11
N THR A 256 17.46 -2.04 -8.91
CA THR A 256 17.19 -0.90 -8.02
C THR A 256 18.17 0.25 -8.20
N ILE A 257 17.65 1.45 -8.41
CA ILE A 257 18.44 2.68 -8.32
C ILE A 257 18.63 3.04 -6.84
N LYS A 258 19.87 2.97 -6.37
CA LYS A 258 20.22 3.12 -4.95
C LYS A 258 20.47 4.58 -4.54
N ARG A 259 20.66 5.48 -5.50
CA ARG A 259 21.06 6.88 -5.28
C ARG A 259 20.35 7.76 -6.29
N LEU A 260 19.13 8.20 -5.99
CA LEU A 260 18.36 9.09 -6.88
C LEU A 260 19.06 10.45 -7.06
N ASP A 261 19.76 10.90 -6.02
CA ASP A 261 20.53 12.14 -5.99
C ASP A 261 21.73 12.19 -6.92
N LYS A 262 22.13 11.05 -7.51
CA LYS A 262 23.10 11.02 -8.61
C LYS A 262 22.51 11.45 -9.95
N TYR A 263 21.19 11.56 -10.06
CA TYR A 263 20.49 11.81 -11.32
C TYR A 263 19.62 13.06 -11.29
N LEU A 264 19.11 13.44 -10.12
CA LEU A 264 18.29 14.63 -9.95
C LEU A 264 18.61 15.34 -8.63
N PRO A 265 18.50 16.68 -8.59
CA PRO A 265 18.75 17.44 -7.38
C PRO A 265 17.58 17.29 -6.40
N VAL A 266 17.78 16.55 -5.30
CA VAL A 266 16.76 16.37 -4.24
C VAL A 266 16.91 17.48 -3.19
N ASP A 267 15.84 18.24 -2.94
CA ASP A 267 15.82 19.33 -1.96
C ASP A 267 15.53 18.85 -0.54
N ILE A 268 14.56 17.94 -0.36
CA ILE A 268 14.13 17.44 0.95
C ILE A 268 14.05 15.91 0.94
N TRP A 269 14.52 15.29 2.02
CA TRP A 269 14.50 13.86 2.24
C TRP A 269 13.58 13.51 3.42
N ILE A 270 12.68 12.57 3.21
CA ILE A 270 11.77 12.06 4.25
C ILE A 270 12.05 10.58 4.44
N ALA A 271 12.75 10.22 5.53
CA ALA A 271 13.15 8.84 5.78
C ALA A 271 11.98 8.02 6.36
N GLY A 272 11.86 6.76 5.91
CA GLY A 272 10.78 5.86 6.32
C GLY A 272 10.55 4.69 5.35
N CYS A 273 9.82 3.67 5.81
CA CYS A 273 9.48 2.52 4.98
C CYS A 273 8.09 1.92 5.32
N PRO A 274 6.98 2.54 4.87
CA PRO A 274 6.91 3.93 4.39
C PRO A 274 7.01 4.94 5.56
N PRO A 275 7.41 6.19 5.29
CA PRO A 275 7.26 7.27 6.26
C PRO A 275 5.77 7.56 6.50
N ARG A 276 5.37 7.86 7.74
CA ARG A 276 3.98 8.21 8.02
C ARG A 276 3.61 9.58 7.45
N ALA A 277 2.31 9.79 7.24
CA ALA A 277 1.74 11.07 6.82
C ALA A 277 2.29 12.28 7.62
N GLU A 278 2.48 12.17 8.94
CA GLU A 278 2.96 13.27 9.77
C GLU A 278 4.32 13.83 9.33
N ALA A 279 5.22 12.95 8.87
CA ALA A 279 6.54 13.37 8.38
C ALA A 279 6.44 14.12 7.03
N ILE A 280 5.44 13.83 6.21
CA ILE A 280 5.17 14.56 4.96
C ILE A 280 4.78 16.00 5.30
N GLY A 281 3.93 16.21 6.32
CA GLY A 281 3.54 17.55 6.76
C GLY A 281 4.69 18.41 7.25
N LEU A 282 5.60 17.81 8.02
CA LEU A 282 6.82 18.50 8.44
C LEU A 282 7.67 18.93 7.23
N ALA A 283 7.81 18.07 6.23
CA ALA A 283 8.52 18.41 5.00
C ALA A 283 7.85 19.55 4.22
N VAL A 284 6.52 19.59 4.18
CA VAL A 284 5.77 20.69 3.57
C VAL A 284 6.07 22.00 4.30
N VAL A 285 6.01 22.02 5.64
CA VAL A 285 6.34 23.23 6.42
C VAL A 285 7.78 23.68 6.17
N MET A 286 8.73 22.75 6.12
CA MET A 286 10.13 23.06 5.79
C MET A 286 10.28 23.65 4.39
N ALA A 287 9.55 23.11 3.39
CA ALA A 287 9.54 23.64 2.03
C ALA A 287 8.97 25.07 1.99
N ILE A 288 7.86 25.33 2.69
CA ILE A 288 7.25 26.66 2.82
C ILE A 288 8.27 27.64 3.39
N HIS A 289 8.93 27.28 4.51
CA HIS A 289 9.94 28.12 5.14
C HIS A 289 11.13 28.39 4.19
N ALA A 290 11.62 27.38 3.46
CA ALA A 290 12.68 27.57 2.49
C ALA A 290 12.28 28.56 1.38
N VAL A 291 11.08 28.43 0.81
CA VAL A 291 10.62 29.35 -0.23
C VAL A 291 10.42 30.77 0.31
N GLN A 292 9.93 30.92 1.55
CA GLN A 292 9.80 32.22 2.21
C GLN A 292 11.14 32.94 2.40
N SER A 293 12.24 32.21 2.62
CA SER A 293 13.60 32.78 2.70
C SER A 293 14.19 33.12 1.32
N GLY A 294 13.48 32.81 0.23
CA GLY A 294 13.88 33.10 -1.14
C GLY A 294 14.59 31.96 -1.86
N TYR A 295 14.53 30.74 -1.31
CA TYR A 295 15.02 29.54 -1.98
C TYR A 295 14.20 29.25 -3.26
N THR A 296 14.87 28.76 -4.30
CA THR A 296 14.25 28.51 -5.63
C THR A 296 14.54 27.11 -6.19
N GLY A 297 15.02 26.20 -5.33
CA GLY A 297 15.40 24.84 -5.68
C GLY A 297 16.90 24.68 -5.93
N LYS A 298 17.41 23.45 -5.75
CA LYS A 298 18.81 23.11 -6.05
C LYS A 298 19.09 23.27 -7.55
N LYS A 299 20.30 23.73 -7.87
CA LYS A 299 20.79 23.78 -9.25
C LYS A 299 21.09 22.36 -9.76
N GLU A 300 20.97 22.18 -11.07
CA GLU A 300 21.37 20.95 -11.75
C GLU A 300 22.90 20.90 -11.83
N GLU A 301 23.56 20.39 -10.80
CA GLU A 301 25.02 20.16 -10.80
C GLU A 301 25.41 18.79 -11.36
N VAL A 302 24.43 17.94 -11.67
CA VAL A 302 24.64 16.57 -12.11
C VAL A 302 25.24 16.54 -13.52
N THR A 303 26.52 16.15 -13.56
CA THR A 303 27.38 15.88 -14.71
C THR A 303 26.64 15.48 -16.00
N LYS A 304 26.75 16.34 -17.04
CA LYS A 304 26.73 15.95 -18.47
C LYS A 304 28.01 15.18 -18.87
N LYS A 305 28.75 14.60 -17.93
CA LYS A 305 30.00 13.86 -18.17
C LYS A 305 29.75 12.37 -17.95
N GLY A 306 29.69 11.65 -19.07
CA GLY A 306 29.46 10.22 -19.17
C GLY A 306 28.22 9.94 -20.00
N ASP A 307 28.36 9.19 -21.08
CA ASP A 307 27.31 8.69 -21.98
C ASP A 307 26.25 7.79 -21.30
N LEU A 308 26.03 7.92 -19.99
CA LEU A 308 25.21 7.03 -19.17
C LEU A 308 23.72 7.07 -19.50
N LEU A 309 23.26 7.99 -20.35
CA LEU A 309 21.87 8.09 -20.80
C LEU A 309 21.78 8.70 -22.22
N LYS A 310 22.49 8.14 -23.20
CA LYS A 310 21.87 8.10 -24.54
C LYS A 310 20.63 7.23 -24.36
N LEU A 311 19.45 7.86 -24.26
CA LEU A 311 18.19 7.15 -24.41
C LEU A 311 18.34 6.34 -25.70
N PRO A 312 18.18 5.01 -25.68
CA PRO A 312 18.06 4.29 -26.94
C PRO A 312 16.94 4.99 -27.68
N GLU A 313 17.22 5.46 -28.90
CA GLU A 313 16.15 5.84 -29.81
C GLU A 313 15.27 4.62 -29.93
N VAL A 314 14.11 4.66 -29.30
CA VAL A 314 13.05 3.73 -29.64
C VAL A 314 12.64 4.21 -31.02
N LYS A 315 13.16 3.54 -32.05
CA LYS A 315 12.56 3.60 -33.38
C LYS A 315 11.14 3.11 -33.22
N THR A 316 10.24 4.05 -33.02
CA THR A 316 8.83 3.87 -33.24
C THR A 316 8.68 3.83 -34.74
N ASP A 317 8.96 2.67 -35.34
CA ASP A 317 8.48 2.33 -36.68
C ASP A 317 6.96 2.16 -36.56
N LEU A 318 6.28 3.27 -36.32
CA LEU A 318 4.84 3.33 -36.23
C LEU A 318 4.35 3.58 -37.65
N GLU A 319 4.01 2.51 -38.34
CA GLU A 319 2.97 2.55 -39.38
C GLU A 319 1.77 3.35 -38.86
N GLU A 320 0.99 3.99 -39.75
CA GLU A 320 -0.12 4.94 -39.47
C GLU A 320 -1.31 4.35 -38.67
N LYS A 321 -1.06 3.69 -37.54
CA LYS A 321 -2.02 3.27 -36.52
C LYS A 321 -1.63 3.92 -35.19
N LEU A 322 -2.59 4.60 -34.56
CA LEU A 322 -2.33 5.42 -33.37
C LEU A 322 -2.06 4.52 -32.15
N PHE A 323 -0.79 4.36 -31.78
CA PHE A 323 -0.41 3.73 -30.51
C PHE A 323 -0.31 4.77 -29.39
N VAL A 324 -1.09 4.60 -28.32
CA VAL A 324 -1.12 5.49 -27.15
C VAL A 324 -0.67 4.74 -25.89
N PRO A 325 0.34 5.24 -25.15
CA PRO A 325 0.72 4.66 -23.88
C PRO A 325 -0.26 5.07 -22.76
N PHE A 326 -0.83 4.07 -22.07
CA PHE A 326 -1.50 4.25 -20.80
C PHE A 326 -0.49 4.03 -19.67
N GLY A 327 -0.15 5.09 -18.92
CA GLY A 327 0.84 5.04 -17.84
C GLY A 327 2.31 5.06 -18.30
N PRO A 328 3.29 4.86 -17.40
CA PRO A 328 3.13 4.61 -15.95
C PRO A 328 2.92 5.89 -15.13
N GLN A 329 2.94 7.07 -15.76
CA GLN A 329 2.67 8.35 -15.09
C GLN A 329 1.34 8.90 -15.62
N HIS A 330 0.24 8.28 -15.21
CA HIS A 330 -1.12 8.71 -15.49
C HIS A 330 -2.02 8.38 -14.29
N PRO A 331 -2.90 9.30 -13.82
CA PRO A 331 -3.72 9.09 -12.63
C PRO A 331 -4.53 7.79 -12.66
N GLY A 332 -5.08 7.44 -13.84
CA GLY A 332 -5.85 6.21 -14.02
C GLY A 332 -5.01 4.92 -14.12
N SER A 333 -3.70 4.99 -14.35
CA SER A 333 -2.86 3.79 -14.59
C SER A 333 -2.13 3.28 -13.35
N GLY A 334 -1.97 4.11 -12.31
CA GLY A 334 -1.07 3.80 -11.20
C GLY A 334 0.36 3.55 -11.72
N ASN A 335 1.02 2.49 -11.27
CA ASN A 335 2.41 2.15 -11.64
C ASN A 335 2.53 1.14 -12.79
N PHE A 336 1.47 0.96 -13.56
CA PHE A 336 1.42 0.00 -14.67
C PHE A 336 1.47 0.72 -16.01
N ASN A 337 1.96 0.05 -17.04
CA ASN A 337 1.98 0.58 -18.39
C ASN A 337 1.42 -0.42 -19.39
N MET A 338 0.68 0.11 -20.35
CA MET A 338 0.09 -0.66 -21.43
C MET A 338 0.13 0.20 -22.71
N LEU A 339 0.48 -0.42 -23.83
CA LEU A 339 0.39 0.21 -25.14
C LEU A 339 -0.98 -0.13 -25.73
N LEU A 340 -1.71 0.88 -26.16
CA LEU A 340 -3.04 0.74 -26.75
C LEU A 340 -2.95 1.06 -28.23
N LYS A 341 -3.41 0.13 -29.07
CA LYS A 341 -3.65 0.38 -30.48
C LYS A 341 -5.11 0.79 -30.63
N LEU A 342 -5.35 1.96 -31.20
CA LEU A 342 -6.67 2.57 -31.25
C LEU A 342 -7.19 2.67 -32.70
N ASP A 343 -8.49 2.45 -32.85
CA ASP A 343 -9.29 2.87 -34.01
C ASP A 343 -10.26 3.96 -33.52
N GLY A 344 -9.90 5.22 -33.77
CA GLY A 344 -10.55 6.37 -33.15
C GLY A 344 -10.45 6.32 -31.61
N GLU A 345 -11.58 6.15 -30.94
CA GLU A 345 -11.66 6.02 -29.47
C GLU A 345 -11.76 4.57 -28.98
N VAL A 346 -11.80 3.60 -29.89
CA VAL A 346 -12.01 2.18 -29.58
C VAL A 346 -10.67 1.45 -29.55
N VAL A 347 -10.47 0.61 -28.55
CA VAL A 347 -9.25 -0.20 -28.40
C VAL A 347 -9.32 -1.41 -29.34
N GLU A 348 -8.41 -1.47 -30.32
CA GLU A 348 -8.24 -2.64 -31.19
C GLU A 348 -7.40 -3.72 -30.48
N GLU A 349 -6.35 -3.29 -29.79
CA GLU A 349 -5.38 -4.15 -29.12
C GLU A 349 -4.78 -3.45 -27.90
N ALA A 350 -4.57 -4.20 -26.81
CA ALA A 350 -3.93 -3.72 -25.60
C ALA A 350 -2.74 -4.62 -25.26
N ILE A 351 -1.56 -4.03 -25.12
CA ILE A 351 -0.30 -4.75 -24.91
C ILE A 351 0.31 -4.35 -23.55
N PRO A 352 0.19 -5.20 -22.51
CA PRO A 352 0.82 -5.00 -21.21
C PRO A 352 2.33 -4.81 -21.33
N ASN A 353 2.88 -3.87 -20.56
CA ASN A 353 4.32 -3.60 -20.52
C ASN A 353 4.83 -3.59 -19.05
N PRO A 354 4.94 -4.76 -18.40
CA PRO A 354 5.30 -4.90 -16.98
C PRO A 354 6.76 -4.53 -16.68
N GLY A 355 7.15 -4.64 -15.42
CA GLY A 355 8.53 -4.49 -14.95
C GLY A 355 8.88 -3.10 -14.40
N TYR A 356 7.90 -2.19 -14.26
CA TYR A 356 8.12 -0.87 -13.67
C TYR A 356 8.35 -0.94 -12.14
N LEU A 357 7.82 -1.98 -11.48
CA LEU A 357 8.01 -2.27 -10.06
C LEU A 357 8.77 -3.58 -9.79
N HIS A 358 9.43 -4.15 -10.81
CA HIS A 358 10.23 -5.37 -10.65
C HIS A 358 11.40 -5.12 -9.70
N ARG A 359 11.40 -5.86 -8.60
CA ARG A 359 12.37 -5.75 -7.50
C ARG A 359 13.20 -7.02 -7.32
N GLY A 360 12.85 -8.10 -8.01
CA GLY A 360 13.47 -9.40 -7.83
C GLY A 360 13.13 -9.99 -6.45
N PHE A 361 11.86 -9.95 -6.05
CA PHE A 361 11.43 -10.36 -4.72
C PHE A 361 11.82 -11.80 -4.40
N GLU A 362 11.51 -12.70 -5.33
CA GLU A 362 11.81 -14.14 -5.23
C GLU A 362 13.31 -14.35 -5.03
N LYS A 363 14.15 -13.59 -5.76
CA LYS A 363 15.61 -13.67 -5.67
C LYS A 363 16.16 -13.07 -4.38
N LEU A 364 15.62 -11.94 -3.93
CA LEU A 364 16.00 -11.34 -2.65
C LEU A 364 15.72 -12.28 -1.48
N MET A 365 14.62 -13.05 -1.54
CA MET A 365 14.28 -13.98 -0.47
C MET A 365 15.27 -15.14 -0.33
N GLU A 366 15.94 -15.57 -1.41
CA GLU A 366 16.98 -16.61 -1.38
C GLU A 366 18.22 -16.19 -0.56
N TYR A 367 18.50 -14.90 -0.46
CA TYR A 367 19.69 -14.37 0.22
C TYR A 367 19.42 -13.87 1.64
N ARG A 368 18.17 -13.98 2.10
CA ARG A 368 17.73 -13.46 3.39
C ARG A 368 17.22 -14.60 4.24
N SER A 369 17.46 -14.49 5.55
CA SER A 369 17.03 -15.53 6.48
C SER A 369 15.50 -15.67 6.51
N TRP A 370 15.02 -16.81 7.01
CA TRP A 370 13.60 -17.09 7.19
C TRP A 370 12.81 -15.96 7.90
N TRP A 371 13.42 -15.32 8.90
CA TRP A 371 12.85 -14.19 9.65
C TRP A 371 12.94 -12.87 8.88
N GLN A 372 14.02 -12.69 8.14
CA GLN A 372 14.15 -11.50 7.32
C GLN A 372 13.10 -11.53 6.19
N ASN A 373 12.81 -12.65 5.56
CA ASN A 373 11.81 -12.65 4.48
C ASN A 373 10.41 -12.16 4.87
N ILE A 374 10.02 -12.22 6.15
CA ILE A 374 8.75 -11.68 6.66
C ILE A 374 8.57 -10.20 6.31
N MET A 375 9.65 -9.40 6.30
CA MET A 375 9.50 -8.00 5.90
C MET A 375 9.39 -7.82 4.38
N ILE A 376 9.93 -8.73 3.58
CA ILE A 376 9.89 -8.63 2.12
C ILE A 376 8.50 -9.00 1.59
N VAL A 377 7.87 -10.06 2.12
CA VAL A 377 6.65 -10.64 1.52
C VAL A 377 5.47 -9.67 1.48
N GLN A 378 5.27 -8.86 2.50
CA GLN A 378 4.21 -7.83 2.55
C GLN A 378 4.39 -6.73 1.50
N ARG A 379 5.59 -6.56 0.97
CA ARG A 379 5.90 -5.51 -0.02
C ARG A 379 5.52 -5.92 -1.44
N VAL A 380 5.24 -7.22 -1.65
CA VAL A 380 4.74 -7.77 -2.92
C VAL A 380 3.36 -7.19 -3.20
N CYS A 381 2.44 -7.23 -2.23
CA CYS A 381 1.21 -6.45 -2.28
C CYS A 381 1.09 -5.57 -1.04
N VAL A 382 1.48 -4.31 -1.19
CA VAL A 382 1.33 -3.30 -0.13
C VAL A 382 -0.13 -3.09 0.29
N LEU A 383 -1.07 -3.38 -0.61
CA LEU A 383 -2.49 -3.19 -0.39
C LEU A 383 -3.12 -4.31 0.44
N ASP A 384 -2.42 -5.41 0.70
CA ASP A 384 -2.94 -6.54 1.47
C ASP A 384 -1.76 -7.32 2.07
N GLY A 385 -0.99 -6.66 2.94
CA GLY A 385 0.25 -7.22 3.47
C GLY A 385 0.01 -8.47 4.31
N ALA A 386 -1.09 -8.52 5.08
CA ALA A 386 -1.35 -9.60 6.03
C ALA A 386 -1.48 -10.96 5.33
N SER A 387 -2.23 -11.02 4.23
CA SER A 387 -2.39 -12.26 3.45
C SER A 387 -1.05 -12.79 2.92
N TYR A 388 -0.14 -11.89 2.49
CA TYR A 388 1.19 -12.29 2.02
C TYR A 388 2.11 -12.75 3.17
N GLU A 389 1.96 -12.19 4.38
CA GLU A 389 2.62 -12.77 5.55
C GLU A 389 2.12 -14.19 5.84
N LEU A 390 0.80 -14.40 5.83
CA LEU A 390 0.20 -15.70 6.12
C LEU A 390 0.61 -16.75 5.09
N GLY A 391 0.57 -16.41 3.80
CA GLY A 391 1.03 -17.27 2.71
C GLY A 391 2.46 -17.77 2.93
N TYR A 392 3.37 -16.84 3.23
CA TYR A 392 4.77 -17.18 3.48
C TYR A 392 4.96 -17.96 4.79
N ILE A 393 4.40 -17.48 5.90
CA ILE A 393 4.58 -18.08 7.22
C ILE A 393 3.98 -19.48 7.28
N GLY A 394 2.81 -19.71 6.70
CA GLY A 394 2.21 -21.05 6.69
C GLY A 394 3.03 -22.06 5.89
N ALA A 395 3.68 -21.66 4.79
CA ALA A 395 4.64 -22.50 4.08
C ALA A 395 5.90 -22.79 4.93
N VAL A 396 6.43 -21.78 5.62
CA VAL A 396 7.57 -21.93 6.53
C VAL A 396 7.24 -22.84 7.72
N GLU A 397 6.06 -22.72 8.31
CA GLU A 397 5.58 -23.54 9.43
C GLU A 397 5.45 -25.02 9.02
N LYS A 398 4.96 -25.29 7.80
CA LYS A 398 4.91 -26.65 7.24
C LYS A 398 6.30 -27.27 7.11
N ILE A 399 7.28 -26.55 6.55
CA ILE A 399 8.68 -27.03 6.43
C ILE A 399 9.31 -27.24 7.81
N ALA A 400 9.06 -26.32 8.74
CA ALA A 400 9.62 -26.37 10.09
C ALA A 400 8.93 -27.42 11.00
N GLY A 401 7.76 -27.94 10.63
CA GLY A 401 6.94 -28.77 11.51
C GLY A 401 6.47 -28.01 12.76
N LEU A 402 6.11 -26.73 12.60
CA LEU A 402 5.55 -25.87 13.63
C LEU A 402 4.03 -25.83 13.53
N ASP A 403 3.36 -25.69 14.67
CA ASP A 403 1.93 -25.37 14.71
C ASP A 403 1.71 -24.15 15.61
N ALA A 404 0.99 -23.16 15.07
CA ALA A 404 0.70 -21.94 15.79
C ALA A 404 -0.39 -22.19 16.86
N PRO A 405 -0.26 -21.61 18.08
CA PRO A 405 -1.31 -21.71 19.09
C PRO A 405 -2.66 -21.19 18.59
N ARG A 406 -3.77 -21.74 19.11
CA ARG A 406 -5.13 -21.34 18.68
C ARG A 406 -5.35 -19.83 18.80
N ARG A 407 -4.92 -19.18 19.89
CA ARG A 407 -5.01 -17.72 20.05
C ARG A 407 -4.30 -16.95 18.94
N ALA A 408 -3.12 -17.42 18.51
CA ALA A 408 -2.37 -16.81 17.43
C ALA A 408 -3.11 -16.92 16.09
N LYS A 409 -3.77 -18.05 15.82
CA LYS A 409 -4.58 -18.26 14.62
C LYS A 409 -5.74 -17.26 14.52
N TYR A 410 -6.40 -16.97 15.64
CA TYR A 410 -7.44 -15.92 15.71
C TYR A 410 -6.87 -14.51 15.49
N LEU A 411 -5.73 -14.16 16.10
CA LEU A 411 -5.08 -12.85 15.90
C LEU A 411 -4.66 -12.64 14.44
N ARG A 412 -4.20 -13.71 13.78
CA ARG A 412 -3.88 -13.74 12.33
C ARG A 412 -5.11 -13.45 11.47
N VAL A 413 -6.25 -14.08 11.76
CA VAL A 413 -7.52 -13.79 11.06
C VAL A 413 -7.95 -12.34 11.26
N ILE A 414 -7.89 -11.82 12.49
CA ILE A 414 -8.25 -10.42 12.77
C ILE A 414 -7.37 -9.45 11.97
N GLN A 415 -6.06 -9.67 11.93
CA GLN A 415 -5.15 -8.87 11.11
C GLN A 415 -5.50 -8.98 9.62
N ALA A 416 -5.76 -10.20 9.11
CA ALA A 416 -6.06 -10.45 7.71
C ALA A 416 -7.35 -9.75 7.26
N GLU A 417 -8.42 -9.81 8.07
CA GLU A 417 -9.69 -9.17 7.73
C GLU A 417 -9.61 -7.64 7.83
N LEU A 418 -8.87 -7.08 8.80
CA LEU A 418 -8.56 -5.64 8.79
C LEU A 418 -7.76 -5.24 7.54
N SER A 419 -6.80 -6.07 7.11
CA SER A 419 -6.04 -5.84 5.88
C SER A 419 -6.92 -5.92 4.62
N ARG A 420 -7.87 -6.88 4.59
CA ARG A 420 -8.85 -7.02 3.51
C ARG A 420 -9.75 -5.79 3.40
N MET A 421 -10.30 -5.33 4.52
CA MET A 421 -11.15 -4.14 4.57
C MET A 421 -10.43 -2.88 4.04
N GLN A 422 -9.23 -2.56 4.53
CA GLN A 422 -8.52 -1.37 4.05
C GLN A 422 -8.17 -1.47 2.54
N SER A 423 -7.99 -2.69 2.03
CA SER A 423 -7.72 -2.96 0.63
C SER A 423 -8.94 -2.69 -0.25
N HIS A 424 -10.11 -3.21 0.15
CA HIS A 424 -11.37 -2.96 -0.54
C HIS A 424 -11.80 -1.50 -0.49
N LEU A 425 -11.57 -0.79 0.63
CA LEU A 425 -11.85 0.64 0.73
C LEU A 425 -10.98 1.46 -0.23
N LEU A 426 -9.71 1.10 -0.36
CA LEU A 426 -8.85 1.72 -1.36
C LEU A 426 -9.39 1.48 -2.77
N ASN A 427 -9.79 0.24 -3.08
CA ASN A 427 -10.36 -0.14 -4.37
C ASN A 427 -11.63 0.65 -4.72
N ILE A 428 -12.59 0.72 -3.78
CA ILE A 428 -13.83 1.50 -3.95
C ILE A 428 -13.49 2.97 -4.23
N GLY A 429 -12.53 3.55 -3.51
CA GLY A 429 -12.10 4.92 -3.75
C GLY A 429 -11.43 5.13 -5.12
N LEU A 430 -10.60 4.18 -5.57
CA LEU A 430 -9.96 4.24 -6.88
C LEU A 430 -10.98 4.13 -8.02
N VAL A 431 -11.90 3.17 -7.94
CA VAL A 431 -12.97 3.04 -8.94
C VAL A 431 -13.84 4.28 -8.94
N GLY A 432 -14.25 4.77 -7.77
CA GLY A 432 -14.99 6.02 -7.62
C GLY A 432 -14.29 7.21 -8.28
N ALA A 433 -13.01 7.43 -8.00
CA ALA A 433 -12.24 8.51 -8.64
C ALA A 433 -12.22 8.36 -10.18
N THR A 434 -11.99 7.14 -10.68
CA THR A 434 -11.92 6.91 -12.14
C THR A 434 -13.26 6.94 -12.86
N SER A 435 -14.38 6.72 -12.15
CA SER A 435 -15.72 6.92 -12.69
C SER A 435 -16.23 8.37 -12.55
N GLY A 436 -15.46 9.26 -11.92
CA GLY A 436 -15.78 10.68 -11.75
C GLY A 436 -16.33 11.07 -10.37
N PHE A 437 -16.39 10.14 -9.43
CA PHE A 437 -16.94 10.32 -8.07
C PHE A 437 -15.82 10.64 -7.06
N ASP A 438 -15.19 11.81 -7.17
CA ASP A 438 -14.06 12.19 -6.29
C ASP A 438 -14.44 12.20 -4.81
N THR A 439 -15.64 12.66 -4.45
CA THR A 439 -16.15 12.65 -3.05
C THR A 439 -16.12 11.25 -2.43
N VAL A 440 -16.49 10.23 -3.20
CA VAL A 440 -16.44 8.82 -2.76
C VAL A 440 -15.01 8.41 -2.46
N ALA A 441 -14.06 8.80 -3.33
CA ALA A 441 -12.65 8.51 -3.11
C ALA A 441 -12.13 9.12 -1.80
N ARG A 442 -12.45 10.39 -1.53
CA ARG A 442 -12.03 11.07 -0.30
C ARG A 442 -12.64 10.41 0.95
N ILE A 443 -13.91 10.03 0.91
CA ILE A 443 -14.60 9.37 2.02
C ILE A 443 -14.03 7.98 2.27
N ALA A 444 -13.91 7.15 1.23
CA ALA A 444 -13.37 5.80 1.31
C ALA A 444 -11.97 5.79 1.92
N TRP A 445 -11.12 6.72 1.49
CA TRP A 445 -9.76 6.84 2.01
C TRP A 445 -9.70 7.43 3.43
N GLY A 446 -10.62 8.32 3.80
CA GLY A 446 -10.75 8.82 5.18
C GLY A 446 -11.25 7.75 6.16
N ASP A 447 -12.13 6.84 5.73
CA ASP A 447 -12.57 5.73 6.57
C ASP A 447 -11.53 4.61 6.64
N ARG A 448 -10.76 4.42 5.57
CA ARG A 448 -9.59 3.53 5.54
C ARG A 448 -8.56 3.88 6.63
N GLU A 449 -8.38 5.15 6.96
CA GLU A 449 -7.47 5.57 8.03
C GLU A 449 -7.83 4.98 9.40
N LYS A 450 -9.13 4.78 9.68
CA LYS A 450 -9.58 4.15 10.93
C LYS A 450 -9.14 2.69 11.00
N VAL A 451 -9.17 1.98 9.87
CA VAL A 451 -8.68 0.60 9.77
C VAL A 451 -7.16 0.54 9.94
N LEU A 452 -6.42 1.48 9.31
CA LEU A 452 -4.97 1.56 9.48
C LEU A 452 -4.54 1.85 10.92
N LEU A 453 -5.31 2.67 11.64
CA LEU A 453 -5.06 2.93 13.07
C LEU A 453 -5.24 1.66 13.91
N LEU A 454 -6.26 0.84 13.63
CA LEU A 454 -6.44 -0.46 14.28
C LEU A 454 -5.28 -1.42 13.96
N LEU A 455 -4.87 -1.51 12.69
CA LEU A 455 -3.71 -2.31 12.29
C LEU A 455 -2.43 -1.83 13.00
N GLU A 456 -2.23 -0.53 13.15
CA GLU A 456 -1.11 0.02 13.89
C GLU A 456 -1.17 -0.33 15.37
N LYS A 457 -2.34 -0.21 16.00
CA LYS A 457 -2.55 -0.55 17.40
C LYS A 457 -2.27 -2.03 17.68
N LEU A 458 -2.66 -2.92 16.76
CA LEU A 458 -2.41 -4.36 16.87
C LEU A 458 -0.93 -4.72 16.61
N THR A 459 -0.35 -4.18 15.54
CA THR A 459 0.90 -4.70 14.96
C THR A 459 2.11 -3.79 15.15
N GLY A 460 1.89 -2.52 15.51
CA GLY A 460 2.88 -1.45 15.62
C GLY A 460 3.28 -0.80 14.30
N SER A 461 2.58 -1.08 13.21
CA SER A 461 2.77 -0.40 11.93
C SER A 461 1.46 -0.32 11.16
N ARG A 462 1.29 0.75 10.41
CA ARG A 462 0.09 1.00 9.59
C ARG A 462 0.01 0.11 8.36
N ILE A 463 1.13 -0.06 7.67
CA ILE A 463 1.18 -0.71 6.34
C ILE A 463 1.90 -2.05 6.39
N TYR A 464 3.13 -2.07 6.93
CA TYR A 464 3.94 -3.27 7.00
C TYR A 464 3.96 -3.81 8.42
N SER A 465 2.95 -4.59 8.77
CA SER A 465 2.72 -5.17 10.09
C SER A 465 3.94 -5.91 10.63
N ILE A 466 4.59 -6.78 9.84
CA ILE A 466 5.71 -7.64 10.27
C ILE A 466 5.32 -8.28 11.61
N TYR A 467 4.14 -8.88 11.63
CA TYR A 467 3.43 -9.30 12.86
C TYR A 467 3.44 -10.81 13.01
N ASN A 468 3.17 -11.52 11.91
CA ASN A 468 3.20 -12.97 11.86
C ASN A 468 4.63 -13.47 11.85
N ILE A 469 4.91 -14.48 12.68
CA ILE A 469 6.21 -15.14 12.79
C ILE A 469 6.00 -16.66 12.73
N PRO A 470 7.03 -17.44 12.35
CA PRO A 470 6.92 -18.89 12.41
C PRO A 470 6.57 -19.33 13.84
N GLY A 471 5.44 -20.03 13.97
CA GLY A 471 4.88 -20.51 15.24
C GLY A 471 3.89 -19.57 15.93
N GLY A 472 3.49 -18.44 15.34
CA GLY A 472 2.44 -17.56 15.89
C GLY A 472 2.57 -16.09 15.51
N VAL A 473 2.43 -15.18 16.48
CA VAL A 473 2.50 -13.72 16.30
C VAL A 473 3.48 -13.07 17.28
N ARG A 474 4.00 -11.89 16.94
CA ARG A 474 5.05 -11.21 17.74
C ARG A 474 4.57 -10.68 19.09
N ARG A 475 3.32 -10.24 19.17
CA ARG A 475 2.73 -9.63 20.36
C ARG A 475 1.23 -9.88 20.41
N ASP A 476 0.66 -9.90 21.60
CA ASP A 476 -0.79 -9.96 21.77
C ASP A 476 -1.43 -8.60 21.47
N MET A 477 -2.76 -8.57 21.33
CA MET A 477 -3.52 -7.33 21.20
C MET A 477 -3.53 -6.55 22.53
N PRO A 478 -3.49 -5.21 22.49
CA PRO A 478 -3.68 -4.38 23.69
C PRO A 478 -5.04 -4.61 24.35
N SER A 479 -5.16 -4.34 25.66
CA SER A 479 -6.39 -4.55 26.43
C SER A 479 -7.62 -3.82 25.85
N SER A 480 -7.43 -2.58 25.39
CA SER A 480 -8.49 -1.76 24.78
C SER A 480 -8.72 -2.05 23.29
N PHE A 481 -8.04 -3.03 22.70
CA PHE A 481 -8.16 -3.31 21.26
C PHE A 481 -9.52 -3.87 20.87
N LYS A 482 -10.05 -4.83 21.65
CA LYS A 482 -11.36 -5.45 21.38
C LYS A 482 -12.47 -4.39 21.31
N ASP A 483 -12.53 -3.50 22.28
CA ASP A 483 -13.54 -2.43 22.33
C ASP A 483 -13.43 -1.46 21.15
N ASP A 484 -12.20 -1.12 20.74
CA ASP A 484 -11.99 -0.20 19.62
C ASP A 484 -12.39 -0.82 18.29
N VAL A 485 -12.14 -2.12 18.09
CA VAL A 485 -12.64 -2.83 16.90
C VAL A 485 -14.16 -2.88 16.91
N LEU A 486 -14.81 -3.23 18.04
CA LEU A 486 -16.28 -3.29 18.12
C LEU A 486 -16.94 -1.92 17.90
N LYS A 487 -16.33 -0.83 18.38
CA LYS A 487 -16.76 0.54 18.06
C LYS A 487 -16.65 0.83 16.56
N PHE A 488 -15.54 0.43 15.95
CA PHE A 488 -15.34 0.58 14.51
C PHE A 488 -16.35 -0.24 13.71
N VAL A 489 -16.66 -1.48 14.10
CA VAL A 489 -17.69 -2.30 13.43
C VAL A 489 -19.03 -1.56 13.41
N LYS A 490 -19.54 -1.15 14.57
CA LYS A 490 -20.81 -0.41 14.70
C LYS A 490 -20.83 0.90 13.90
N TYR A 491 -19.69 1.58 13.85
CA TYR A 491 -19.54 2.79 13.03
C TYR A 491 -19.64 2.44 11.54
N PHE A 492 -18.90 1.42 11.10
CA PHE A 492 -18.77 1.09 9.69
C PHE A 492 -20.05 0.47 9.12
N GLU A 493 -20.77 -0.35 9.90
CA GLU A 493 -22.11 -0.86 9.52
C GLU A 493 -23.07 0.27 9.15
N LYS A 494 -23.07 1.37 9.91
CA LYS A 494 -23.87 2.55 9.59
C LYS A 494 -23.33 3.29 8.36
N ARG A 495 -22.00 3.34 8.23
CA ARG A 495 -21.31 4.02 7.12
C ARG A 495 -21.54 3.34 5.78
N MET A 496 -21.81 2.05 5.76
CA MET A 496 -22.11 1.28 4.55
C MET A 496 -23.26 1.86 3.73
N LYS A 497 -24.33 2.32 4.39
CA LYS A 497 -25.46 2.97 3.73
C LYS A 497 -25.03 4.20 2.92
N THR A 498 -24.04 4.96 3.42
CA THR A 498 -23.49 6.11 2.69
C THR A 498 -22.80 5.68 1.39
N TYR A 499 -22.06 4.57 1.40
CA TYR A 499 -21.45 4.03 0.17
C TYR A 499 -22.50 3.51 -0.81
N ASP A 500 -23.56 2.88 -0.29
CA ASP A 500 -24.66 2.40 -1.12
C ASP A 500 -25.35 3.57 -1.81
N GLU A 501 -25.79 4.58 -1.05
CA GLU A 501 -26.48 5.76 -1.61
C GLU A 501 -25.60 6.59 -2.56
N LEU A 502 -24.29 6.72 -2.29
CA LEU A 502 -23.39 7.53 -3.13
C LEU A 502 -22.86 6.77 -4.36
N CYS A 503 -22.79 5.43 -4.30
CA CYS A 503 -22.20 4.61 -5.36
C CYS A 503 -23.14 3.51 -5.85
N PHE A 504 -23.47 2.55 -4.99
CA PHE A 504 -24.07 1.28 -5.44
C PHE A 504 -25.55 1.39 -5.80
N ASP A 505 -26.25 2.41 -5.29
CA ASP A 505 -27.63 2.75 -5.65
C ASP A 505 -27.68 3.98 -6.59
N ASN A 506 -26.52 4.58 -6.90
CA ASN A 506 -26.43 5.75 -7.75
C ASN A 506 -26.44 5.34 -9.24
N GLU A 507 -27.45 5.79 -9.97
CA GLU A 507 -27.63 5.42 -11.38
C GLU A 507 -26.45 5.81 -12.27
N ALA A 508 -25.81 6.97 -12.04
CA ALA A 508 -24.66 7.40 -12.82
C ALA A 508 -23.42 6.52 -12.56
N PHE A 509 -23.24 6.05 -11.32
CA PHE A 509 -22.16 5.10 -11.01
C PHE A 509 -22.44 3.74 -11.66
N ILE A 510 -23.68 3.25 -11.59
CA ILE A 510 -24.12 2.01 -12.24
C ILE A 510 -23.91 2.11 -13.74
N GLU A 511 -24.34 3.20 -14.39
CA GLU A 511 -24.18 3.41 -15.83
C GLU A 511 -22.70 3.39 -16.25
N ARG A 512 -21.82 4.00 -15.46
CA ARG A 512 -20.37 4.06 -15.73
C ARG A 512 -19.60 2.78 -15.39
N THR A 513 -20.24 1.74 -14.87
CA THR A 513 -19.56 0.51 -14.41
C THR A 513 -20.22 -0.78 -14.88
N LYS A 514 -21.53 -0.77 -15.12
CA LYS A 514 -22.29 -1.95 -15.54
C LYS A 514 -22.04 -2.25 -17.01
N ARG A 515 -21.96 -3.54 -17.36
CA ARG A 515 -21.62 -4.08 -18.68
C ARG A 515 -20.19 -3.78 -19.17
N LEU A 516 -19.34 -3.12 -18.36
CA LEU A 516 -17.95 -2.83 -18.73
C LEU A 516 -16.99 -3.95 -18.35
N GLY A 517 -16.10 -4.32 -19.28
CA GLY A 517 -15.04 -5.31 -19.06
C GLY A 517 -15.58 -6.65 -18.53
N ARG A 518 -16.64 -7.16 -19.16
CA ARG A 518 -17.36 -8.35 -18.73
C ARG A 518 -16.50 -9.61 -18.91
N LEU A 519 -16.48 -10.46 -17.90
CA LEU A 519 -15.94 -11.82 -17.97
C LEU A 519 -17.08 -12.82 -17.77
N THR A 520 -17.20 -13.82 -18.65
CA THR A 520 -18.05 -14.99 -18.36
C THR A 520 -17.35 -15.89 -17.33
N ARG A 521 -18.13 -16.77 -16.69
CA ARG A 521 -17.58 -17.76 -15.75
C ARG A 521 -16.53 -18.64 -16.40
N ASP A 522 -16.80 -19.16 -17.59
CA ASP A 522 -15.89 -20.07 -18.30
C ASP A 522 -14.61 -19.33 -18.72
N GLN A 523 -14.74 -18.10 -19.24
CA GLN A 523 -13.57 -17.26 -19.54
C GLN A 523 -12.74 -16.98 -18.29
N ALA A 524 -13.37 -16.67 -17.16
CA ALA A 524 -12.64 -16.42 -15.91
C ALA A 524 -11.86 -17.66 -15.45
N ILE A 525 -12.44 -18.85 -15.58
CA ILE A 525 -11.78 -20.12 -15.23
C ILE A 525 -10.64 -20.43 -16.21
N ASP A 526 -10.88 -20.33 -17.52
CA ASP A 526 -9.89 -20.61 -18.56
C ASP A 526 -8.67 -19.67 -18.49
N LEU A 527 -8.88 -18.45 -17.97
CA LEU A 527 -7.84 -17.44 -17.78
C LEU A 527 -7.24 -17.46 -16.37
N ASP A 528 -7.57 -18.45 -15.54
CA ASP A 528 -7.09 -18.60 -14.16
C ASP A 528 -7.33 -17.34 -13.29
N VAL A 529 -8.44 -16.65 -13.52
CA VAL A 529 -8.88 -15.54 -12.68
C VAL A 529 -9.47 -16.11 -11.38
N THR A 530 -9.07 -15.55 -10.24
CA THR A 530 -9.53 -15.99 -8.91
C THR A 530 -10.13 -14.84 -8.09
N GLY A 531 -10.60 -15.15 -6.87
CA GLY A 531 -11.03 -14.14 -5.90
C GLY A 531 -12.33 -13.42 -6.24
N PRO A 532 -12.46 -12.14 -5.83
CA PRO A 532 -13.65 -11.33 -6.11
C PRO A 532 -13.93 -11.20 -7.62
N ASN A 533 -12.88 -11.22 -8.45
CA ASN A 533 -13.02 -11.12 -9.90
C ASN A 533 -13.70 -12.38 -10.48
N LEU A 534 -13.35 -13.57 -9.98
CA LEU A 534 -14.01 -14.83 -10.32
C LEU A 534 -15.42 -14.91 -9.74
N ARG A 535 -15.58 -14.58 -8.46
CA ARG A 535 -16.87 -14.64 -7.75
C ARG A 535 -17.94 -13.71 -8.34
N ALA A 536 -17.53 -12.62 -8.99
CA ALA A 536 -18.42 -11.73 -9.72
C ALA A 536 -19.10 -12.37 -10.95
N THR A 537 -18.64 -13.55 -11.40
CA THR A 537 -19.18 -14.32 -12.54
C THR A 537 -20.09 -15.48 -12.14
N GLY A 538 -20.26 -15.71 -10.84
CA GLY A 538 -21.14 -16.74 -10.27
C GLY A 538 -20.39 -18.01 -9.85
N ALA A 539 -19.09 -18.06 -10.12
CA ALA A 539 -18.22 -19.14 -9.66
C ALA A 539 -18.07 -19.13 -8.13
N ARG A 540 -18.22 -20.31 -7.52
CA ARG A 540 -18.18 -20.52 -6.07
C ARG A 540 -16.81 -21.06 -5.65
N LEU A 541 -15.83 -20.17 -5.50
CA LEU A 541 -14.49 -20.50 -5.01
C LEU A 541 -13.98 -19.42 -4.04
N ASP A 542 -13.55 -19.86 -2.87
CA ASP A 542 -12.86 -19.04 -1.86
C ASP A 542 -11.96 -19.98 -1.05
N VAL A 543 -10.67 -19.71 -0.99
CA VAL A 543 -9.69 -20.59 -0.34
C VAL A 543 -10.01 -20.78 1.14
N ARG A 544 -10.58 -19.76 1.82
CA ARG A 544 -10.93 -19.83 3.25
C ARG A 544 -11.98 -20.90 3.55
N LYS A 545 -12.84 -21.24 2.57
CA LYS A 545 -13.83 -22.32 2.68
C LYS A 545 -13.37 -23.62 2.02
N ALA A 546 -12.73 -23.54 0.87
CA ALA A 546 -12.31 -24.72 0.11
C ALA A 546 -11.13 -25.45 0.76
N THR A 547 -10.20 -24.71 1.35
CA THR A 547 -9.05 -25.27 2.09
C THR A 547 -8.78 -24.38 3.30
N PRO A 548 -9.61 -24.47 4.36
CA PRO A 548 -9.52 -23.58 5.51
C PRO A 548 -8.14 -23.59 6.14
N TYR A 549 -7.69 -22.40 6.55
CA TYR A 549 -6.42 -22.17 7.23
C TYR A 549 -6.64 -21.27 8.45
N GLU A 550 -5.64 -21.22 9.35
CA GLU A 550 -5.74 -20.50 10.62
C GLU A 550 -6.99 -20.88 11.42
N ALA A 551 -7.92 -19.95 11.61
CA ALA A 551 -9.16 -20.15 12.36
C ALA A 551 -10.43 -19.98 11.50
N TYR A 552 -10.32 -19.88 10.17
CA TYR A 552 -11.48 -19.67 9.29
C TYR A 552 -12.49 -20.83 9.32
N ASP A 553 -12.08 -22.02 9.76
CA ASP A 553 -12.92 -23.20 9.94
C ASP A 553 -13.90 -23.10 11.13
N GLU A 554 -13.61 -22.27 12.12
CA GLU A 554 -14.44 -22.05 13.31
C GLU A 554 -15.31 -20.77 13.23
N LEU A 555 -15.17 -20.01 12.13
CA LEU A 555 -15.80 -18.72 11.93
C LEU A 555 -16.87 -18.82 10.85
N ASP A 556 -18.05 -18.27 11.14
CA ASP A 556 -19.15 -18.24 10.19
C ASP A 556 -19.09 -16.98 9.33
N PHE A 557 -19.22 -17.16 8.02
CA PHE A 557 -19.26 -16.10 7.02
C PHE A 557 -19.81 -16.63 5.69
N ASN A 558 -20.35 -15.74 4.86
CA ASN A 558 -20.89 -16.08 3.55
C ASN A 558 -19.89 -15.84 2.42
N MET A 559 -19.94 -16.71 1.41
CA MET A 559 -19.20 -16.48 0.15
C MET A 559 -20.05 -15.60 -0.75
N ILE A 560 -19.57 -14.40 -1.05
CA ILE A 560 -20.28 -13.46 -1.92
C ILE A 560 -20.09 -13.84 -3.38
N THR A 561 -21.17 -14.05 -4.13
CA THR A 561 -21.14 -14.27 -5.59
C THR A 561 -22.18 -13.39 -6.28
N LEU A 562 -21.89 -12.99 -7.52
CA LEU A 562 -22.77 -12.25 -8.43
C LEU A 562 -22.66 -12.87 -9.81
N ASN A 563 -23.50 -12.51 -10.79
CA ASN A 563 -23.57 -13.25 -12.07
C ASN A 563 -23.15 -12.46 -13.30
N ASP A 564 -23.00 -11.13 -13.22
CA ASP A 564 -22.82 -10.33 -14.44
C ASP A 564 -21.36 -10.31 -14.92
N GLY A 565 -20.38 -10.43 -14.00
CA GLY A 565 -18.96 -10.48 -14.33
C GLY A 565 -18.36 -9.15 -14.82
N ASP A 566 -19.09 -8.05 -14.69
CA ASP A 566 -18.68 -6.70 -15.10
C ASP A 566 -17.98 -5.91 -13.99
N ALA A 567 -17.51 -4.70 -14.33
CA ALA A 567 -16.82 -3.83 -13.37
C ALA A 567 -17.69 -3.51 -12.15
N TYR A 568 -18.98 -3.25 -12.34
CA TYR A 568 -19.92 -3.04 -11.24
C TYR A 568 -19.97 -4.23 -10.27
N SER A 569 -20.17 -5.45 -10.80
CA SER A 569 -20.26 -6.67 -9.99
C SER A 569 -18.97 -6.95 -9.22
N ARG A 570 -17.81 -6.74 -9.82
CA ARG A 570 -16.52 -6.92 -9.14
C ARG A 570 -16.35 -5.98 -7.95
N VAL A 571 -16.79 -4.74 -8.06
CA VAL A 571 -16.68 -3.75 -6.97
C VAL A 571 -17.75 -3.99 -5.91
N LEU A 572 -18.97 -4.37 -6.32
CA LEU A 572 -20.04 -4.76 -5.40
C LEU A 572 -19.69 -6.02 -4.60
N CYS A 573 -19.01 -7.00 -5.21
CA CYS A 573 -18.45 -8.15 -4.49
C CYS A 573 -17.54 -7.69 -3.34
N ARG A 574 -16.60 -6.79 -3.60
CA ARG A 574 -15.68 -6.25 -2.58
C ARG A 574 -16.42 -5.45 -1.50
N ARG A 575 -17.40 -4.64 -1.87
CA ARG A 575 -18.29 -3.94 -0.92
C ARG A 575 -19.05 -4.91 -0.02
N LYS A 576 -19.56 -6.03 -0.54
CA LYS A 576 -20.21 -7.06 0.28
C LYS A 576 -19.21 -7.87 1.12
N GLU A 577 -17.99 -8.08 0.63
CA GLU A 577 -16.93 -8.71 1.42
C GLU A 577 -16.48 -7.85 2.61
N ILE A 578 -16.57 -6.52 2.54
CA ILE A 578 -16.37 -5.65 3.72
C ILE A 578 -17.39 -5.99 4.81
N GLU A 579 -18.65 -6.21 4.46
CA GLU A 579 -19.70 -6.59 5.42
C GLU A 579 -19.42 -7.95 6.07
N GLU A 580 -19.01 -8.93 5.28
CA GLU A 580 -18.60 -10.24 5.81
C GLU A 580 -17.33 -10.14 6.67
N SER A 581 -16.37 -9.28 6.31
CA SER A 581 -15.18 -9.04 7.12
C SER A 581 -15.53 -8.49 8.50
N LEU A 582 -16.52 -7.58 8.59
CA LEU A 582 -17.03 -7.07 9.86
C LEU A 582 -17.61 -8.20 10.73
N ARG A 583 -18.43 -9.09 10.15
CA ARG A 583 -18.98 -10.26 10.85
C ARG A 583 -17.89 -11.20 11.34
N ILE A 584 -16.88 -11.46 10.50
CA ILE A 584 -15.72 -12.30 10.88
C ILE A 584 -14.97 -11.66 12.04
N LEU A 585 -14.76 -10.34 12.04
CA LEU A 585 -14.08 -9.64 13.13
C LEU A 585 -14.84 -9.75 14.46
N GLU A 586 -16.16 -9.55 14.44
CA GLU A 586 -16.99 -9.72 15.64
C GLU A 586 -16.95 -11.16 16.17
N ASN A 587 -17.17 -12.14 15.28
CA ASN A 587 -17.14 -13.56 15.62
C ASN A 587 -15.76 -13.98 16.16
N ALA A 588 -14.67 -13.52 15.55
CA ALA A 588 -13.32 -13.83 15.98
C ALA A 588 -13.01 -13.22 17.35
N LEU A 589 -13.43 -11.99 17.62
CA LEU A 589 -13.21 -11.32 18.91
C LEU A 589 -14.05 -11.91 20.04
N ASP A 590 -15.20 -12.51 19.72
CA ASP A 590 -16.03 -13.23 20.69
C ASP A 590 -15.42 -14.58 21.06
N LYS A 591 -15.01 -15.37 20.06
CA LYS A 591 -14.51 -16.74 20.22
C LYS A 591 -13.01 -16.85 20.54
N ILE A 592 -12.23 -15.77 20.45
CA ILE A 592 -10.77 -15.84 20.63
C ILE A 592 -10.39 -16.43 22.01
N PRO A 593 -9.65 -17.54 22.05
CA PRO A 593 -9.30 -18.19 23.32
C PRO A 593 -8.18 -17.44 24.03
N SER A 594 -8.11 -17.58 25.36
CA SER A 594 -6.90 -17.28 26.14
C SER A 594 -5.79 -18.28 25.81
N GLY A 595 -4.52 -17.89 26.04
CA GLY A 595 -3.38 -18.79 25.84
C GLY A 595 -2.15 -18.10 25.25
N PRO A 596 -1.10 -18.87 24.91
CA PRO A 596 0.11 -18.33 24.32
C PRO A 596 -0.15 -17.82 22.90
N VAL A 597 0.57 -16.77 22.50
CA VAL A 597 0.49 -16.18 21.15
C VAL A 597 1.59 -16.68 20.20
N ALA A 598 2.53 -17.46 20.70
CA ALA A 598 3.58 -18.08 19.90
C ALA A 598 4.04 -19.40 20.52
N ASN A 599 4.30 -20.40 19.67
CA ASN A 599 4.98 -21.64 20.01
C ASN A 599 6.12 -21.88 19.02
N LYS A 600 7.35 -21.75 19.50
CA LYS A 600 8.57 -21.93 18.69
C LYS A 600 9.12 -23.36 18.73
N LYS A 601 8.45 -24.30 19.40
CA LYS A 601 8.87 -25.70 19.48
C LYS A 601 8.25 -26.50 18.35
N THR A 602 9.09 -27.14 17.53
CA THR A 602 8.66 -28.07 16.48
C THR A 602 8.07 -29.35 17.09
N LYS A 603 7.35 -30.15 16.30
CA LYS A 603 6.88 -31.49 16.70
C LYS A 603 7.99 -32.42 17.22
N SER A 604 9.23 -32.24 16.78
CA SER A 604 10.40 -33.00 17.26
C SER A 604 11.08 -32.40 18.51
N GLY A 605 10.51 -31.36 19.13
CA GLY A 605 11.05 -30.70 20.33
C GLY A 605 12.13 -29.63 20.09
N ARG A 606 12.60 -29.45 18.84
CA ARG A 606 13.58 -28.42 18.49
C ARG A 606 12.98 -27.00 18.57
N ILE A 607 13.76 -26.03 19.05
CA ILE A 607 13.35 -24.61 19.10
C ILE A 607 13.80 -23.89 17.82
N VAL A 608 12.85 -23.24 17.15
CA VAL A 608 13.12 -22.40 15.98
C VAL A 608 13.22 -20.93 16.39
N SER A 609 14.33 -20.29 16.03
CA SER A 609 14.64 -18.90 16.37
C SER A 609 15.21 -18.17 15.14
N TYR A 610 15.57 -16.90 15.30
CA TYR A 610 15.92 -15.96 14.22
C TYR A 610 16.99 -16.45 13.24
N PHE A 611 17.95 -17.26 13.72
CA PHE A 611 19.09 -17.75 12.93
C PHE A 611 19.07 -19.27 12.74
N THR A 612 17.97 -19.93 13.11
CA THR A 612 17.85 -21.40 13.06
C THR A 612 17.68 -21.87 11.61
N PRO A 613 18.51 -22.82 11.13
CA PRO A 613 18.27 -23.45 9.84
C PRO A 613 17.06 -24.38 9.91
N LEU A 614 16.26 -24.41 8.83
CA LEU A 614 15.09 -25.27 8.72
C LEU A 614 15.43 -26.58 8.02
N PRO A 615 14.66 -27.67 8.25
CA PRO A 615 14.89 -28.95 7.57
C PRO A 615 14.82 -28.86 6.04
N LYS A 616 15.40 -29.85 5.36
CA LYS A 616 15.17 -30.05 3.92
C LYS A 616 13.71 -30.38 3.67
N GLY A 617 13.11 -29.79 2.64
CA GLY A 617 11.72 -30.04 2.29
C GLY A 617 11.15 -28.97 1.38
N GLU A 618 9.89 -29.19 1.00
CA GLU A 618 9.15 -28.34 0.09
C GLU A 618 7.73 -28.17 0.63
N ALA A 619 7.16 -26.97 0.50
CA ALA A 619 5.79 -26.70 0.91
C ALA A 619 5.09 -25.73 -0.02
N LEU A 620 3.80 -26.00 -0.22
CA LEU A 620 2.82 -25.08 -0.79
C LEU A 620 1.88 -24.60 0.31
N HIS A 621 1.56 -23.31 0.32
CA HIS A 621 0.52 -22.76 1.18
C HIS A 621 -0.32 -21.73 0.43
N PHE A 622 -1.63 -21.93 0.49
CA PHE A 622 -2.64 -21.14 -0.21
C PHE A 622 -3.41 -20.31 0.81
N VAL A 623 -3.68 -19.06 0.45
CA VAL A 623 -4.50 -18.12 1.23
C VAL A 623 -5.39 -17.31 0.29
N GLU A 624 -6.55 -16.88 0.78
CA GLU A 624 -7.43 -15.97 0.04
C GLU A 624 -7.01 -14.53 0.31
N SER A 625 -6.24 -13.92 -0.58
CA SER A 625 -5.95 -12.48 -0.50
C SER A 625 -7.20 -11.66 -0.85
N ALA A 626 -7.17 -10.35 -0.61
CA ALA A 626 -8.23 -9.42 -1.05
C ALA A 626 -8.37 -9.33 -2.59
N ARG A 627 -7.46 -9.93 -3.35
CA ARG A 627 -7.51 -10.02 -4.82
C ARG A 627 -7.80 -11.43 -5.35
N GLY A 628 -7.78 -12.44 -4.49
CA GLY A 628 -7.96 -13.85 -4.86
C GLY A 628 -6.89 -14.78 -4.32
N GLU A 629 -6.79 -15.96 -4.92
CA GLU A 629 -5.90 -17.01 -4.46
C GLU A 629 -4.43 -16.57 -4.55
N LEU A 630 -3.74 -16.68 -3.42
CA LEU A 630 -2.32 -16.42 -3.27
C LEU A 630 -1.64 -17.70 -2.80
N CYS A 631 -0.59 -18.11 -3.49
CA CYS A 631 0.17 -19.31 -3.17
C CYS A 631 1.66 -18.99 -3.03
N PHE A 632 2.25 -19.49 -1.95
CA PHE A 632 3.70 -19.54 -1.76
C PHE A 632 4.19 -20.97 -1.92
N HIS A 633 5.13 -21.15 -2.84
CA HIS A 633 5.89 -22.37 -3.03
C HIS A 633 7.32 -22.15 -2.54
N ILE A 634 7.73 -22.90 -1.52
CA ILE A 634 9.02 -22.71 -0.85
C ILE A 634 9.77 -24.03 -0.83
N VAL A 635 11.05 -23.98 -1.19
CA VAL A 635 12.00 -25.09 -1.11
C VAL A 635 13.10 -24.75 -0.12
N SER A 636 13.40 -25.68 0.78
CA SER A 636 14.49 -25.61 1.76
C SER A 636 15.50 -26.71 1.50
N ASP A 637 16.78 -26.35 1.50
CA ASP A 637 17.94 -27.24 1.35
C ASP A 637 18.58 -27.61 2.70
N GLY A 638 17.96 -27.24 3.83
CA GLY A 638 18.54 -27.42 5.16
C GLY A 638 19.21 -26.15 5.71
N GLY A 639 19.18 -25.04 4.97
CA GLY A 639 19.86 -23.79 5.29
C GLY A 639 19.10 -22.81 6.20
N LYS A 640 19.74 -21.65 6.43
CA LYS A 640 19.18 -20.50 7.17
C LYS A 640 18.33 -19.58 6.30
N CYS A 641 18.35 -19.79 4.99
CA CYS A 641 17.61 -19.06 3.97
C CYS A 641 16.87 -20.10 3.12
N PRO A 642 15.73 -19.74 2.48
CA PRO A 642 15.09 -20.61 1.51
C PRO A 642 16.01 -20.82 0.30
N TYR A 643 16.03 -22.04 -0.23
CA TYR A 643 16.72 -22.34 -1.48
C TYR A 643 16.00 -21.70 -2.67
N ARG A 644 14.66 -21.79 -2.67
CA ARG A 644 13.82 -21.13 -3.66
C ARG A 644 12.50 -20.69 -3.04
N VAL A 645 12.01 -19.53 -3.48
CA VAL A 645 10.65 -19.08 -3.23
C VAL A 645 10.02 -18.71 -4.57
N LYS A 646 8.86 -19.29 -4.87
CA LYS A 646 8.00 -18.91 -5.99
C LYS A 646 6.68 -18.42 -5.43
N ILE A 647 6.23 -17.26 -5.89
CA ILE A 647 4.91 -16.72 -5.53
C ILE A 647 4.01 -16.87 -6.76
N ARG A 648 2.81 -17.41 -6.56
CA ARG A 648 1.68 -17.27 -7.49
C ARG A 648 0.67 -16.35 -6.83
N GLY A 649 0.28 -15.30 -7.52
CA GLY A 649 -0.48 -14.21 -6.95
C GLY A 649 -1.52 -13.78 -7.97
N PRO A 650 -2.69 -13.32 -7.50
CA PRO A 650 -3.90 -13.31 -8.31
C PRO A 650 -3.89 -12.26 -9.42
N THR A 651 -2.98 -11.28 -9.35
CA THR A 651 -2.97 -10.16 -10.28
C THR A 651 -2.24 -10.46 -11.58
N PHE A 652 -1.36 -11.46 -11.62
CA PHE A 652 -0.64 -11.84 -12.84
C PHE A 652 -1.62 -12.25 -13.94
N ASP A 653 -2.46 -13.24 -13.65
CA ASP A 653 -3.44 -13.78 -14.60
C ASP A 653 -4.51 -12.73 -14.93
N THR A 654 -5.01 -12.04 -13.90
CA THR A 654 -6.03 -11.00 -14.05
C THR A 654 -5.57 -9.82 -14.92
N ILE A 655 -4.33 -9.33 -14.74
CA ILE A 655 -3.88 -8.06 -15.36
C ILE A 655 -3.02 -8.28 -16.61
N LEU A 656 -2.20 -9.32 -16.65
CA LEU A 656 -1.33 -9.55 -17.82
C LEU A 656 -1.99 -10.47 -18.86
N VAL A 657 -2.96 -11.30 -18.47
CA VAL A 657 -3.61 -12.27 -19.36
C VAL A 657 -5.06 -11.88 -19.67
N ALA A 658 -5.88 -11.61 -18.65
CA ALA A 658 -7.30 -11.33 -18.85
C ALA A 658 -7.59 -9.88 -19.29
N LEU A 659 -6.96 -8.88 -18.65
CA LEU A 659 -7.19 -7.46 -18.97
C LEU A 659 -7.03 -7.13 -20.47
N PRO A 660 -5.97 -7.55 -21.18
CA PRO A 660 -5.84 -7.28 -22.63
C PRO A 660 -7.03 -7.78 -23.46
N LYS A 661 -7.57 -8.95 -23.09
CA LYS A 661 -8.67 -9.59 -23.81
C LYS A 661 -9.98 -8.85 -23.59
N ILE A 662 -10.25 -8.40 -22.36
CA ILE A 662 -11.50 -7.67 -22.03
C ILE A 662 -11.48 -6.20 -22.45
N LEU A 663 -10.32 -5.64 -22.79
CA LEU A 663 -10.22 -4.28 -23.31
C LEU A 663 -10.43 -4.21 -24.83
N LYS A 664 -10.45 -5.34 -25.55
CA LYS A 664 -10.71 -5.30 -26.98
C LYS A 664 -12.14 -4.82 -27.26
N GLY A 665 -12.27 -3.78 -28.10
CA GLY A 665 -13.55 -3.20 -28.48
C GLY A 665 -14.14 -2.22 -27.45
N VAL A 666 -13.41 -1.85 -26.39
CA VAL A 666 -13.89 -0.87 -25.40
C VAL A 666 -13.42 0.54 -25.75
N TYR A 667 -14.14 1.55 -25.26
CA TYR A 667 -13.73 2.95 -25.39
C TYR A 667 -12.58 3.28 -24.44
N VAL A 668 -11.68 4.16 -24.86
CA VAL A 668 -10.53 4.62 -24.04
C VAL A 668 -10.97 5.17 -22.68
N ALA A 669 -12.12 5.85 -22.62
CA ALA A 669 -12.68 6.41 -21.39
C ALA A 669 -13.07 5.35 -20.33
N ASP A 670 -13.31 4.11 -20.73
CA ASP A 670 -13.74 3.02 -19.85
C ASP A 670 -12.57 2.20 -19.29
N ILE A 671 -11.39 2.33 -19.88
CA ILE A 671 -10.18 1.60 -19.49
C ILE A 671 -9.87 1.77 -17.99
N PRO A 672 -9.85 3.00 -17.42
CA PRO A 672 -9.52 3.17 -16.00
C PRO A 672 -10.50 2.43 -15.07
N VAL A 673 -11.79 2.45 -15.38
CA VAL A 673 -12.83 1.79 -14.58
C VAL A 673 -12.67 0.26 -14.65
N ILE A 674 -12.50 -0.29 -15.86
CA ILE A 674 -12.27 -1.73 -16.05
C ILE A 674 -11.02 -2.16 -15.29
N TYR A 675 -9.91 -1.45 -15.49
CA TYR A 675 -8.62 -1.73 -14.86
C TYR A 675 -8.68 -1.71 -13.33
N TRP A 676 -9.26 -0.68 -12.71
CA TRP A 676 -9.33 -0.62 -11.25
C TRP A 676 -10.37 -1.56 -10.65
N SER A 677 -11.43 -1.92 -11.39
CA SER A 677 -12.38 -2.94 -10.91
C SER A 677 -11.76 -4.34 -10.77
N LEU A 678 -10.66 -4.62 -11.49
CA LEU A 678 -9.85 -5.84 -11.34
C LEU A 678 -8.90 -5.79 -10.14
N ASP A 679 -8.72 -4.61 -9.55
CA ASP A 679 -7.95 -4.36 -8.33
C ASP A 679 -6.46 -4.70 -8.47
N ASN A 680 -5.81 -4.02 -9.41
CA ASN A 680 -4.41 -4.26 -9.74
C ASN A 680 -3.45 -4.06 -8.55
N CYS A 681 -2.48 -4.96 -8.42
CA CYS A 681 -1.27 -4.75 -7.66
C CYS A 681 -0.04 -4.96 -8.57
N PRO A 682 0.57 -3.89 -9.12
CA PRO A 682 1.63 -4.04 -10.12
C PRO A 682 2.85 -4.81 -9.61
N ALA A 683 3.13 -4.65 -8.34
CA ALA A 683 4.21 -5.33 -7.64
C ALA A 683 4.06 -6.86 -7.56
N ASP A 684 2.84 -7.39 -7.58
CA ASP A 684 2.55 -8.83 -7.51
C ASP A 684 2.64 -9.51 -8.88
N HIS A 685 2.45 -8.81 -9.99
CA HIS A 685 2.70 -9.37 -11.31
C HIS A 685 4.13 -9.11 -11.82
N ASP A 686 4.85 -8.16 -11.23
CA ASP A 686 6.24 -7.78 -11.58
C ASP A 686 7.33 -8.56 -10.79
N ARG A 687 7.02 -9.62 -10.04
CA ARG A 687 7.86 -10.17 -8.94
C ARG A 687 9.29 -10.53 -9.27
#